data_AF-K9SM29-F1
#
_entry.id   AF-K9SM29-F1
#
_cell.length_a   1.000
_cell.length_b   1.000
_cell.length_c   1.000
_cell.angle_alpha   90.00
_cell.angle_beta   90.00
_cell.angle_gamma   90.00
#
_symmetry.space_group_name_H-M   'P 1'
#
loop_
_entity.id
_entity.type
_entity.pdbx_description
1 polymer ?
#
loop_
_entity_poly.entity_id
_entity_poly.type
_entity_poly.pdbx_seq_one_letter_code
_entity_poly.pdbx_strand_id
1 'polypeptide(L)'
;MDIEIKFKWHDQDAGTQQQNLKVPVAIGKEASQLPTEISNRPISQLVLAQSKVSRYHALIEVEQEQLVIIDQNSTNGVIVNGRRVSKQVLNSGDRLGIGDYTITVEFNLPSALAVLQASTVVNQPSQPTQVATELNTANEPEATALSANATPTIELSWEDPATGEGVTQMCQLPVVMGREVAKLPLELDRRPTVQLTFSSLQVSRYHALIDLAANLNLPGSGGTAGSPKLAIADQNSSGGTFVNEQKITSQILNHGDVIRLGPYQINVAIAAEMAPSAANPAIRPTIVPSSASSAGNASPKLTSTILFNPSTGQPDPNQPNAPDPLVGAASSSGSNFPPPSFQAQQVAVQDLHATGLPVSETVYGTVGAGLGSYILADYLRISGVPAHKIMAIGLEPNPYARYQRLCLNSQIPPHERLRSNSDSCPDNLWGWPSYALREAWHDFGKGKVTQAWRYLWQVFAEPTFSETYTPRAGNVFDSIDREAKRIGWDKIYHYGRVLAIRKTNDNRYGIAYSLGGGRRAFVVCNYLHLAIGYAALKFLDDLQAYRASTGDFRSVVNAYEQHDHVYEELERNGGTIIIRGRGIVASRIVQRIHEARKKNSHIMLVHLMRSPKSQGNKFGTAQRPVEHHYEFQPFNWPKACWGGDLRVLLESASAEQRKELIADWGGTTTADRGDWKMIVDMGIQQGWYQIRFGTVEKVEKAANGKTITHIRERGIQSQVQIEADFIVDATGLDANVEASPLMADLVDRYHLPINPMQRLAVENDFEVAALRNGKGKVYVSGAATLGGPYAAVDSFLGLQYSAQRIVDGLVAAKAPNLKYLNGFGSFAQWLKWVNNRSPD
;
A
#
# COMPACT_ATOMS: atom_id res chain seq x y z
N MET A 1 -39.41 -17.29 12.08
CA MET A 1 -39.92 -18.01 10.90
C MET A 1 -39.12 -19.29 10.81
N ASP A 2 -39.76 -20.45 10.89
CA ASP A 2 -39.06 -21.73 10.80
C ASP A 2 -38.88 -22.10 9.33
N ILE A 3 -37.85 -21.51 8.70
CA ILE A 3 -37.39 -21.93 7.38
C ILE A 3 -36.41 -23.09 7.61
N GLU A 4 -36.65 -24.20 6.93
CA GLU A 4 -35.73 -25.34 6.87
C GLU A 4 -35.09 -25.42 5.48
N ILE A 5 -33.77 -25.57 5.45
CA ILE A 5 -32.98 -25.77 4.23
C ILE A 5 -32.47 -27.20 4.21
N LYS A 6 -32.70 -27.90 3.11
CA LYS A 6 -32.09 -29.17 2.77
C LYS A 6 -30.83 -28.92 1.95
N PHE A 7 -29.69 -29.23 2.53
CA PHE A 7 -28.39 -29.23 1.87
C PHE A 7 -28.14 -30.62 1.28
N LYS A 8 -27.72 -30.69 0.01
CA LYS A 8 -27.28 -31.92 -0.67
C LYS A 8 -25.87 -31.72 -1.24
N TRP A 9 -24.93 -32.60 -0.93
CA TRP A 9 -23.59 -32.56 -1.51
C TRP A 9 -23.07 -33.97 -1.79
N HIS A 10 -21.96 -34.05 -2.52
CA HIS A 10 -21.20 -35.28 -2.65
C HIS A 10 -19.90 -35.14 -1.87
N ASP A 11 -19.66 -36.08 -0.96
CA ASP A 11 -18.42 -36.22 -0.21
C ASP A 11 -17.58 -37.35 -0.82
N GLN A 12 -16.26 -37.19 -0.85
CA GLN A 12 -15.36 -38.12 -1.55
C GLN A 12 -15.20 -39.46 -0.82
N ASP A 13 -15.32 -39.46 0.51
CA ASP A 13 -15.19 -40.68 1.33
C ASP A 13 -16.56 -41.27 1.70
N ALA A 14 -17.59 -40.41 1.84
CA ALA A 14 -18.93 -40.80 2.29
C ALA A 14 -20.04 -40.77 1.21
N GLY A 15 -19.71 -40.46 -0.04
CA GLY A 15 -20.68 -40.40 -1.15
C GLY A 15 -21.71 -39.27 -1.02
N THR A 16 -22.91 -39.45 -1.57
CA THR A 16 -23.93 -38.39 -1.58
C THR A 16 -24.57 -38.21 -0.19
N GLN A 17 -24.36 -37.04 0.39
CA GLN A 17 -24.83 -36.64 1.72
C GLN A 17 -26.01 -35.65 1.62
N GLN A 18 -26.91 -35.69 2.60
CA GLN A 18 -28.02 -34.75 2.73
C GLN A 18 -28.28 -34.41 4.20
N GLN A 19 -28.50 -33.13 4.50
CA GLN A 19 -28.87 -32.66 5.83
C GLN A 19 -29.95 -31.57 5.76
N ASN A 20 -31.00 -31.69 6.57
CA ASN A 20 -31.99 -30.64 6.78
C ASN A 20 -31.59 -29.82 8.02
N LEU A 21 -31.58 -28.48 7.91
CA LEU A 21 -31.22 -27.57 9.01
C LEU A 21 -32.14 -26.35 9.04
N LYS A 22 -32.53 -25.90 10.24
CA LYS A 22 -33.34 -24.69 10.44
C LYS A 22 -32.48 -23.43 10.38
N VAL A 23 -33.01 -22.37 9.76
CA VAL A 23 -32.35 -21.05 9.65
C VAL A 23 -32.44 -20.30 11.01
N PRO A 24 -31.35 -19.68 11.50
CA PRO A 24 -30.05 -19.49 10.86
C PRO A 24 -29.18 -20.76 10.83
N VAL A 25 -28.28 -20.85 9.84
CA VAL A 25 -27.33 -21.96 9.65
C VAL A 25 -25.90 -21.42 9.58
N ALA A 26 -25.04 -21.83 10.51
CA ALA A 26 -23.61 -21.60 10.46
C ALA A 26 -22.91 -22.76 9.74
N ILE A 27 -22.03 -22.45 8.79
CA ILE A 27 -21.26 -23.42 7.99
C ILE A 27 -19.77 -23.29 8.32
N GLY A 28 -19.07 -24.39 8.57
CA GLY A 28 -17.63 -24.37 8.77
C GLY A 28 -17.02 -25.72 9.12
N LYS A 29 -15.74 -25.73 9.50
CA LYS A 29 -14.94 -26.97 9.63
C LYS A 29 -15.15 -27.74 10.93
N GLU A 30 -15.47 -27.06 12.04
CA GLU A 30 -15.44 -27.62 13.39
C GLU A 30 -16.61 -27.09 14.24
N ALA A 31 -17.49 -27.98 14.73
CA ALA A 31 -18.67 -27.61 15.52
C ALA A 31 -18.35 -26.73 16.75
N SER A 32 -17.24 -27.02 17.44
CA SER A 32 -16.74 -26.28 18.60
C SER A 32 -16.15 -24.89 18.28
N GLN A 33 -16.12 -24.50 17.00
CA GLN A 33 -15.69 -23.18 16.53
C GLN A 33 -16.82 -22.42 15.81
N LEU A 34 -17.97 -23.06 15.59
CA LEU A 34 -19.17 -22.42 15.10
C LEU A 34 -19.96 -21.80 16.26
N PRO A 35 -20.68 -20.67 16.05
CA PRO A 35 -21.60 -20.14 17.05
C PRO A 35 -22.68 -21.18 17.40
N THR A 36 -23.19 -21.13 18.63
CA THR A 36 -24.34 -21.92 19.10
C THR A 36 -25.63 -21.10 19.18
N GLU A 37 -25.50 -19.77 19.27
CA GLU A 37 -26.61 -18.82 19.22
C GLU A 37 -26.20 -17.56 18.45
N ILE A 38 -27.20 -16.89 17.86
CA ILE A 38 -27.07 -15.53 17.30
C ILE A 38 -28.34 -14.73 17.65
N SER A 39 -28.17 -13.51 18.18
CA SER A 39 -29.29 -12.64 18.59
C SER A 39 -30.34 -13.33 19.48
N ASN A 40 -29.89 -14.12 20.46
CA ASN A 40 -30.68 -14.97 21.36
C ASN A 40 -31.60 -15.98 20.65
N ARG A 41 -31.16 -16.50 19.50
CA ARG A 41 -31.79 -17.62 18.78
C ARG A 41 -30.76 -18.74 18.59
N PRO A 42 -31.13 -20.02 18.78
CA PRO A 42 -30.24 -21.14 18.46
C PRO A 42 -29.94 -21.16 16.96
N ILE A 43 -28.72 -21.54 16.61
CA ILE A 43 -28.24 -21.62 15.22
C ILE A 43 -27.91 -23.07 14.85
N SER A 44 -28.35 -23.52 13.68
CA SER A 44 -27.99 -24.83 13.15
C SER A 44 -26.54 -24.84 12.69
N GLN A 45 -25.87 -26.00 12.77
CA GLN A 45 -24.48 -26.15 12.34
C GLN A 45 -24.35 -27.17 11.20
N LEU A 46 -23.74 -26.74 10.09
CA LEU A 46 -23.33 -27.58 8.97
C LEU A 46 -21.80 -27.73 9.02
N VAL A 47 -21.34 -28.92 9.39
CA VAL A 47 -19.91 -29.22 9.60
C VAL A 47 -19.33 -29.90 8.37
N LEU A 48 -18.30 -29.28 7.77
CA LEU A 48 -17.68 -29.71 6.53
C LEU A 48 -16.16 -29.86 6.76
N ALA A 49 -15.72 -31.08 7.08
CA ALA A 49 -14.45 -31.35 7.77
C ALA A 49 -13.16 -31.25 6.91
N GLN A 50 -13.20 -30.55 5.77
CA GLN A 50 -12.06 -30.44 4.83
C GLN A 50 -11.13 -29.26 5.14
N SER A 51 -9.86 -29.37 4.72
CA SER A 51 -8.81 -28.37 4.95
C SER A 51 -9.08 -27.01 4.29
N LYS A 52 -9.83 -26.98 3.17
CA LYS A 52 -10.24 -25.74 2.48
C LYS A 52 -11.46 -25.05 3.11
N VAL A 53 -12.06 -25.62 4.15
CA VAL A 53 -13.18 -25.00 4.87
C VAL A 53 -12.64 -24.22 6.08
N SER A 54 -12.95 -22.92 6.16
CA SER A 54 -12.61 -22.11 7.34
C SER A 54 -13.41 -22.55 8.58
N ARG A 55 -12.85 -22.34 9.79
CA ARG A 55 -13.47 -22.76 11.07
C ARG A 55 -14.93 -22.28 11.21
N TYR A 56 -15.16 -21.01 10.90
CA TYR A 56 -16.45 -20.44 10.54
C TYR A 56 -16.28 -19.90 9.11
N HIS A 57 -17.13 -20.33 8.18
CA HIS A 57 -16.96 -20.11 6.74
C HIS A 57 -18.07 -19.24 6.18
N ALA A 58 -19.32 -19.59 6.47
CA ALA A 58 -20.49 -18.86 6.01
C ALA A 58 -21.61 -18.88 7.05
N LEU A 59 -22.49 -17.90 6.94
CA LEU A 59 -23.76 -17.81 7.65
C LEU A 59 -24.88 -17.77 6.62
N ILE A 60 -25.95 -18.54 6.85
CA ILE A 60 -27.22 -18.37 6.14
C ILE A 60 -28.25 -17.89 7.16
N GLU A 61 -28.85 -16.72 6.93
CA GLU A 61 -29.87 -16.13 7.80
C GLU A 61 -30.97 -15.42 7.00
N VAL A 62 -31.97 -14.85 7.69
CA VAL A 62 -33.06 -14.08 7.07
C VAL A 62 -32.81 -12.59 7.31
N GLU A 63 -32.49 -11.86 6.25
CA GLU A 63 -32.40 -10.40 6.24
C GLU A 63 -33.45 -9.81 5.31
N GLN A 64 -34.15 -8.76 5.74
CA GLN A 64 -35.17 -8.07 4.93
C GLN A 64 -36.18 -9.02 4.26
N GLU A 65 -36.63 -10.02 5.04
CA GLU A 65 -37.55 -11.11 4.62
C GLU A 65 -37.01 -12.06 3.52
N GLN A 66 -35.74 -11.90 3.12
CA GLN A 66 -35.06 -12.75 2.15
C GLN A 66 -34.04 -13.67 2.83
N LEU A 67 -33.89 -14.89 2.30
CA LEU A 67 -32.85 -15.82 2.75
C LEU A 67 -31.51 -15.43 2.11
N VAL A 68 -30.51 -15.09 2.92
CA VAL A 68 -29.19 -14.64 2.44
C VAL A 68 -28.08 -15.57 2.92
N ILE A 69 -27.10 -15.84 2.07
CA ILE A 69 -25.79 -16.37 2.47
C ILE A 69 -24.79 -15.23 2.60
N ILE A 70 -23.93 -15.30 3.61
CA ILE A 70 -22.92 -14.30 3.97
C ILE A 70 -21.59 -15.02 4.21
N ASP A 71 -20.54 -14.61 3.49
CA ASP A 71 -19.17 -15.08 3.66
C ASP A 71 -18.58 -14.49 4.96
N GLN A 72 -18.15 -15.34 5.89
CA GLN A 72 -17.67 -14.92 7.22
C GLN A 72 -16.16 -14.61 7.20
N ASN A 73 -15.72 -13.92 6.13
CA ASN A 73 -14.31 -13.70 5.78
C ASN A 73 -13.52 -15.01 5.65
N SER A 74 -14.13 -16.02 5.00
CA SER A 74 -13.49 -17.31 4.77
C SER A 74 -12.30 -17.20 3.81
N THR A 75 -11.35 -18.12 3.97
CA THR A 75 -10.09 -18.13 3.21
C THR A 75 -10.31 -18.31 1.71
N ASN A 76 -11.21 -19.23 1.35
CA ASN A 76 -11.49 -19.58 -0.05
C ASN A 76 -12.73 -18.89 -0.62
N GLY A 77 -13.62 -18.38 0.25
CA GLY A 77 -14.80 -17.63 -0.13
C GLY A 77 -16.02 -18.48 -0.44
N VAL A 78 -17.19 -17.88 -0.30
CA VAL A 78 -18.46 -18.47 -0.76
C VAL A 78 -18.62 -18.27 -2.26
N ILE A 79 -18.96 -19.34 -2.97
CA ILE A 79 -19.38 -19.29 -4.38
C ILE A 79 -20.86 -19.63 -4.45
N VAL A 80 -21.64 -18.91 -5.26
CA VAL A 80 -23.04 -19.26 -5.61
C VAL A 80 -23.16 -19.29 -7.14
N ASN A 81 -23.62 -20.41 -7.69
CA ASN A 81 -23.82 -20.62 -9.12
C ASN A 81 -22.61 -20.20 -9.99
N GLY A 82 -21.39 -20.54 -9.52
CA GLY A 82 -20.13 -20.22 -10.20
C GLY A 82 -19.60 -18.80 -9.99
N ARG A 83 -20.27 -17.94 -9.22
CA ARG A 83 -19.82 -16.57 -8.89
C ARG A 83 -19.41 -16.48 -7.43
N ARG A 84 -18.19 -16.00 -7.13
CA ARG A 84 -17.76 -15.73 -5.74
C ARG A 84 -18.50 -14.51 -5.20
N VAL A 85 -19.04 -14.60 -4.00
CA VAL A 85 -19.87 -13.57 -3.37
C VAL A 85 -19.51 -13.38 -1.89
N SER A 86 -19.53 -12.15 -1.41
CA SER A 86 -19.47 -11.83 0.02
C SER A 86 -20.84 -11.92 0.69
N LYS A 87 -21.91 -11.63 -0.05
CA LYS A 87 -23.31 -11.79 0.36
C LYS A 87 -24.20 -11.95 -0.87
N GLN A 88 -25.17 -12.87 -0.82
CA GLN A 88 -26.16 -13.07 -1.88
C GLN A 88 -27.49 -13.62 -1.33
N VAL A 89 -28.61 -13.21 -1.93
CA VAL A 89 -29.93 -13.82 -1.74
C VAL A 89 -29.95 -15.20 -2.38
N LEU A 90 -30.27 -16.23 -1.61
CA LEU A 90 -30.40 -17.60 -2.08
C LEU A 90 -31.78 -17.84 -2.71
N ASN A 91 -31.79 -18.71 -3.72
CA ASN A 91 -32.99 -19.29 -4.33
C ASN A 91 -32.97 -20.81 -4.15
N SER A 92 -34.15 -21.43 -4.14
CA SER A 92 -34.27 -22.88 -4.04
C SER A 92 -33.77 -23.54 -5.33
N GLY A 93 -32.76 -24.39 -5.21
CA GLY A 93 -32.00 -24.98 -6.33
C GLY A 93 -30.59 -24.39 -6.54
N ASP A 94 -30.21 -23.33 -5.83
CA ASP A 94 -28.87 -22.73 -5.94
C ASP A 94 -27.75 -23.69 -5.51
N ARG A 95 -26.58 -23.55 -6.15
CA ARG A 95 -25.36 -24.34 -5.88
C ARG A 95 -24.32 -23.48 -5.17
N LEU A 96 -24.03 -23.83 -3.92
CA LEU A 96 -23.00 -23.25 -3.09
C LEU A 96 -21.66 -23.97 -3.32
N GLY A 97 -20.57 -23.23 -3.47
CA GLY A 97 -19.20 -23.73 -3.33
C GLY A 97 -18.62 -23.31 -1.99
N ILE A 98 -18.21 -24.28 -1.16
CA ILE A 98 -17.66 -24.08 0.20
C ILE A 98 -16.41 -24.97 0.35
N GLY A 99 -15.22 -24.39 0.17
CA GLY A 99 -14.01 -25.20 0.04
C GLY A 99 -14.05 -26.00 -1.27
N ASP A 100 -13.85 -27.33 -1.20
CA ASP A 100 -14.04 -28.22 -2.37
C ASP A 100 -15.47 -28.79 -2.45
N TYR A 101 -16.34 -28.53 -1.48
CA TYR A 101 -17.74 -28.98 -1.51
C TYR A 101 -18.59 -28.16 -2.48
N THR A 102 -19.29 -28.84 -3.39
CA THR A 102 -20.42 -28.28 -4.13
C THR A 102 -21.73 -28.77 -3.51
N ILE A 103 -22.51 -27.84 -2.95
CA ILE A 103 -23.71 -28.10 -2.14
C ILE A 103 -24.92 -27.48 -2.83
N THR A 104 -25.92 -28.28 -3.17
CA THR A 104 -27.22 -27.77 -3.66
C THR A 104 -28.13 -27.49 -2.47
N VAL A 105 -28.79 -26.33 -2.45
CA VAL A 105 -29.76 -25.97 -1.39
C VAL A 105 -31.20 -26.03 -1.91
N GLU A 106 -32.06 -26.78 -1.22
CA GLU A 106 -33.50 -26.87 -1.47
C GLU A 106 -34.27 -26.36 -0.24
N PHE A 107 -35.15 -25.39 -0.41
CA PHE A 107 -36.03 -24.88 0.65
C PHE A 107 -37.37 -24.40 0.09
N ASN A 108 -38.39 -24.37 0.94
CA ASN A 108 -39.70 -23.79 0.62
C ASN A 108 -39.92 -22.54 1.48
N LEU A 109 -40.19 -21.41 0.86
CA LEU A 109 -40.60 -20.19 1.57
C LEU A 109 -42.12 -20.23 1.82
N PRO A 110 -42.61 -19.89 3.02
CA PRO A 110 -44.05 -19.71 3.26
C PRO A 110 -44.66 -18.66 2.31
N SER A 111 -45.88 -18.89 1.85
CA SER A 111 -46.48 -18.18 0.70
C SER A 111 -46.57 -16.64 0.82
N ALA A 112 -46.45 -16.08 2.03
CA ALA A 112 -46.33 -14.64 2.24
C ALA A 112 -45.04 -14.03 1.62
N LEU A 113 -43.93 -14.78 1.64
CA LEU A 113 -42.63 -14.33 1.13
C LEU A 113 -42.49 -14.45 -0.40
N ALA A 114 -43.21 -15.40 -1.00
CA ALA A 114 -43.14 -15.66 -2.45
C ALA A 114 -43.57 -14.45 -3.30
N VAL A 115 -44.48 -13.61 -2.78
CA VAL A 115 -45.00 -12.43 -3.46
C VAL A 115 -43.90 -11.38 -3.70
N LEU A 116 -42.96 -11.22 -2.77
CA LEU A 116 -41.88 -10.23 -2.87
C LEU A 116 -40.79 -10.63 -3.88
N GLN A 117 -40.59 -11.92 -4.15
CA GLN A 117 -39.66 -12.38 -5.20
C GLN A 117 -40.26 -12.27 -6.61
N ALA A 118 -41.60 -12.36 -6.76
CA ALA A 118 -42.26 -12.29 -8.06
C ALA A 118 -42.32 -10.86 -8.65
N SER A 119 -42.28 -9.82 -7.82
CA SER A 119 -42.52 -8.42 -8.24
C SER A 119 -41.39 -7.75 -9.02
N THR A 120 -40.25 -8.42 -9.27
CA THR A 120 -39.09 -7.85 -9.99
C THR A 120 -38.94 -8.35 -11.44
N VAL A 121 -39.87 -9.18 -11.96
CA VAL A 121 -39.71 -9.88 -13.25
C VAL A 121 -40.86 -9.58 -14.23
N VAL A 122 -41.06 -8.31 -14.59
CA VAL A 122 -41.88 -7.93 -15.77
C VAL A 122 -41.25 -6.74 -16.52
N ASN A 123 -40.32 -7.02 -17.45
CA ASN A 123 -40.20 -6.25 -18.69
C ASN A 123 -39.28 -6.92 -19.76
N GLN A 124 -39.74 -8.02 -20.37
CA GLN A 124 -39.24 -8.50 -21.68
C GLN A 124 -40.40 -9.10 -22.49
N PRO A 125 -40.63 -8.66 -23.75
CA PRO A 125 -41.53 -9.33 -24.69
C PRO A 125 -40.94 -10.65 -25.22
N SER A 126 -41.80 -11.63 -25.48
CA SER A 126 -41.42 -13.00 -25.90
C SER A 126 -41.10 -13.14 -27.39
N GLN A 127 -40.33 -14.17 -27.76
CA GLN A 127 -40.35 -14.77 -29.11
C GLN A 127 -40.95 -16.19 -29.05
N PRO A 128 -41.71 -16.63 -30.08
CA PRO A 128 -42.38 -17.93 -30.08
C PRO A 128 -41.56 -19.10 -30.65
N THR A 129 -41.91 -20.29 -30.18
CA THR A 129 -41.35 -21.63 -30.45
C THR A 129 -41.60 -22.18 -31.86
N GLN A 130 -40.66 -22.98 -32.40
CA GLN A 130 -40.83 -24.31 -33.07
C GLN A 130 -39.57 -24.67 -33.91
N VAL A 131 -39.21 -25.91 -34.25
CA VAL A 131 -39.33 -27.29 -33.68
C VAL A 131 -38.44 -28.22 -34.57
N ALA A 132 -38.13 -29.45 -34.12
CA ALA A 132 -37.53 -30.58 -34.88
C ALA A 132 -36.00 -30.59 -35.13
N THR A 133 -35.31 -31.72 -35.40
CA THR A 133 -35.47 -33.17 -35.06
C THR A 133 -34.19 -33.93 -35.46
N GLU A 134 -33.71 -34.85 -34.60
CA GLU A 134 -32.82 -36.03 -34.84
C GLU A 134 -31.50 -36.01 -35.68
N LEU A 135 -30.47 -36.63 -35.04
CA LEU A 135 -29.54 -37.67 -35.55
C LEU A 135 -28.43 -37.43 -36.62
N ASN A 136 -27.35 -38.19 -36.37
CA ASN A 136 -26.40 -38.84 -37.29
C ASN A 136 -25.15 -38.13 -37.88
N THR A 137 -24.02 -38.46 -37.25
CA THR A 137 -22.80 -39.07 -37.84
C THR A 137 -21.98 -38.35 -38.93
N ALA A 138 -20.76 -38.00 -38.52
CA ALA A 138 -19.47 -38.36 -39.15
C ALA A 138 -18.92 -37.59 -40.36
N ASN A 139 -17.60 -37.76 -40.52
CA ASN A 139 -16.71 -37.38 -41.63
C ASN A 139 -16.31 -35.89 -41.77
N GLU A 140 -15.03 -35.64 -41.52
CA GLU A 140 -14.24 -34.66 -42.29
C GLU A 140 -14.13 -35.13 -43.77
N PRO A 141 -13.82 -34.23 -44.71
CA PRO A 141 -12.40 -34.04 -45.01
C PRO A 141 -11.98 -32.56 -45.20
N GLU A 142 -10.68 -32.32 -45.19
CA GLU A 142 -10.05 -31.02 -45.46
C GLU A 142 -10.36 -30.48 -46.88
N ALA A 143 -10.51 -29.15 -47.00
CA ALA A 143 -10.55 -28.46 -48.29
C ALA A 143 -9.92 -27.05 -48.23
N THR A 144 -8.61 -27.01 -48.50
CA THR A 144 -7.93 -25.98 -49.32
C THR A 144 -8.26 -24.50 -49.09
N ALA A 145 -7.47 -23.80 -48.28
CA ALA A 145 -7.41 -22.33 -48.29
C ALA A 145 -6.34 -21.83 -49.29
N LEU A 146 -6.73 -20.92 -50.20
CA LEU A 146 -5.86 -20.26 -51.18
C LEU A 146 -6.07 -18.74 -51.14
N SER A 147 -5.00 -18.01 -51.47
CA SER A 147 -4.93 -16.55 -51.60
C SER A 147 -5.06 -15.74 -50.29
N ALA A 148 -4.51 -14.52 -50.32
CA ALA A 148 -4.45 -13.61 -49.19
C ALA A 148 -5.48 -12.50 -49.30
N ASN A 149 -6.12 -12.17 -48.18
CA ASN A 149 -6.75 -10.86 -47.96
C ASN A 149 -5.86 -10.08 -46.98
N ALA A 150 -5.53 -8.83 -47.31
CA ALA A 150 -4.86 -7.95 -46.36
C ALA A 150 -5.86 -7.50 -45.28
N THR A 151 -5.56 -7.74 -44.01
CA THR A 151 -6.37 -7.20 -42.92
C THR A 151 -6.31 -5.67 -42.97
N PRO A 152 -7.44 -4.96 -43.08
CA PRO A 152 -7.44 -3.50 -43.13
C PRO A 152 -6.82 -2.91 -41.86
N THR A 153 -6.07 -1.82 -42.04
CA THR A 153 -5.36 -1.13 -40.96
C THR A 153 -5.81 0.33 -40.82
N ILE A 154 -5.64 0.85 -39.61
CA ILE A 154 -5.93 2.23 -39.22
C ILE A 154 -4.75 2.77 -38.41
N GLU A 155 -4.28 3.97 -38.72
CA GLU A 155 -3.31 4.69 -37.90
C GLU A 155 -4.05 5.64 -36.97
N LEU A 156 -3.66 5.63 -35.69
CA LEU A 156 -4.27 6.39 -34.60
C LEU A 156 -3.18 7.11 -33.82
N SER A 157 -3.31 8.43 -33.64
CA SER A 157 -2.30 9.25 -32.94
C SER A 157 -2.92 10.24 -31.95
N TRP A 158 -2.31 10.36 -30.77
CA TRP A 158 -2.80 11.19 -29.66
C TRP A 158 -1.65 11.65 -28.77
N GLU A 159 -1.87 12.69 -27.96
CA GLU A 159 -0.99 13.04 -26.84
C GLU A 159 -1.57 12.43 -25.55
N ASP A 160 -0.76 11.82 -24.68
CA ASP A 160 -1.24 11.39 -23.38
C ASP A 160 -1.31 12.58 -22.40
N PRO A 161 -2.50 12.95 -21.90
CA PRO A 161 -2.70 14.17 -21.11
C PRO A 161 -2.12 14.09 -19.68
N ALA A 162 -1.54 12.95 -19.28
CA ALA A 162 -0.82 12.81 -18.01
C ALA A 162 0.71 12.92 -18.17
N THR A 163 1.27 12.70 -19.37
CA THR A 163 2.74 12.76 -19.61
C THR A 163 3.17 13.83 -20.61
N GLY A 164 2.29 14.26 -21.51
CA GLY A 164 2.64 15.09 -22.67
C GLY A 164 3.40 14.34 -23.77
N GLU A 165 3.43 13.00 -23.73
CA GLU A 165 4.07 12.18 -24.77
C GLU A 165 3.11 11.94 -25.94
N GLY A 166 3.57 12.23 -27.16
CA GLY A 166 2.86 11.93 -28.39
C GLY A 166 3.00 10.45 -28.77
N VAL A 167 1.87 9.77 -28.94
CA VAL A 167 1.76 8.36 -29.32
C VAL A 167 1.22 8.26 -30.75
N THR A 168 1.70 7.28 -31.51
CA THR A 168 1.14 6.92 -32.83
C THR A 168 1.23 5.41 -33.00
N GLN A 169 0.14 4.76 -33.38
CA GLN A 169 0.06 3.32 -33.58
C GLN A 169 -0.69 2.98 -34.87
N MET A 170 -0.19 1.99 -35.61
CA MET A 170 -0.86 1.43 -36.78
C MET A 170 -1.44 0.06 -36.41
N CYS A 171 -2.78 -0.02 -36.40
CA CYS A 171 -3.54 -1.12 -35.82
C CYS A 171 -4.27 -1.91 -36.91
N GLN A 172 -4.30 -3.24 -36.80
CA GLN A 172 -5.21 -4.09 -37.58
C GLN A 172 -6.60 -4.11 -36.93
N LEU A 173 -7.65 -4.22 -37.74
CA LEU A 173 -9.03 -4.35 -37.23
C LEU A 173 -9.34 -5.79 -36.76
N PRO A 174 -10.21 -5.97 -35.75
CA PRO A 174 -10.91 -4.94 -34.97
C PRO A 174 -10.04 -4.33 -33.85
N VAL A 175 -10.24 -3.04 -33.56
CA VAL A 175 -9.54 -2.30 -32.50
C VAL A 175 -10.49 -2.00 -31.35
N VAL A 176 -10.19 -2.48 -30.14
CA VAL A 176 -10.99 -2.25 -28.93
C VAL A 176 -10.28 -1.27 -28.01
N MET A 177 -11.01 -0.29 -27.50
CA MET A 177 -10.50 0.83 -26.70
C MET A 177 -11.13 0.87 -25.32
N GLY A 178 -10.33 1.14 -24.29
CA GLY A 178 -10.81 1.31 -22.91
C GLY A 178 -9.67 1.56 -21.93
N ARG A 179 -9.93 1.41 -20.62
CA ARG A 179 -8.92 1.57 -19.56
C ARG A 179 -8.49 0.27 -18.86
N GLU A 180 -9.11 -0.86 -19.17
CA GLU A 180 -8.86 -2.13 -18.47
C GLU A 180 -8.73 -3.28 -19.47
N VAL A 181 -7.50 -3.68 -19.79
CA VAL A 181 -7.14 -4.79 -20.70
C VAL A 181 -8.00 -6.04 -20.44
N ALA A 182 -8.19 -6.41 -19.17
CA ALA A 182 -9.00 -7.56 -18.75
C ALA A 182 -10.53 -7.43 -18.94
N LYS A 183 -11.00 -6.36 -19.61
CA LYS A 183 -12.39 -6.14 -20.06
C LYS A 183 -12.49 -5.85 -21.55
N LEU A 184 -11.36 -5.67 -22.24
CA LEU A 184 -11.32 -5.59 -23.69
C LEU A 184 -11.45 -7.02 -24.25
N PRO A 185 -12.37 -7.30 -25.21
CA PRO A 185 -12.46 -8.59 -25.86
C PRO A 185 -11.11 -8.97 -26.49
N LEU A 186 -10.62 -10.19 -26.25
CA LEU A 186 -9.41 -10.71 -26.91
C LEU A 186 -9.69 -11.13 -28.37
N GLU A 187 -10.93 -11.57 -28.64
CA GLU A 187 -11.43 -11.88 -29.97
C GLU A 187 -12.83 -11.30 -30.17
N LEU A 188 -13.17 -10.97 -31.42
CA LEU A 188 -14.53 -10.68 -31.90
C LEU A 188 -14.75 -11.48 -33.19
N ASP A 189 -15.82 -12.26 -33.26
CA ASP A 189 -16.14 -13.14 -34.40
C ASP A 189 -15.00 -14.10 -34.81
N ARG A 190 -14.23 -14.59 -33.82
CA ARG A 190 -13.01 -15.41 -33.99
C ARG A 190 -11.84 -14.67 -34.68
N ARG A 191 -11.89 -13.33 -34.74
CA ARG A 191 -10.78 -12.47 -35.17
C ARG A 191 -10.10 -11.90 -33.91
N PRO A 192 -8.77 -11.94 -33.78
CA PRO A 192 -8.08 -11.32 -32.65
C PRO A 192 -8.24 -9.80 -32.70
N THR A 193 -8.35 -9.15 -31.54
CA THR A 193 -8.48 -7.68 -31.45
C THR A 193 -7.12 -7.01 -31.18
N VAL A 194 -6.98 -5.76 -31.63
CA VAL A 194 -5.92 -4.85 -31.14
C VAL A 194 -6.47 -4.06 -29.95
N GLN A 195 -5.77 -4.12 -28.82
CA GLN A 195 -6.24 -3.59 -27.54
C GLN A 195 -5.54 -2.28 -27.16
N LEU A 196 -6.23 -1.15 -27.32
CA LEU A 196 -5.73 0.18 -26.95
C LEU A 196 -6.19 0.56 -25.53
N THR A 197 -5.22 0.87 -24.68
CA THR A 197 -5.45 1.16 -23.25
C THR A 197 -5.10 2.60 -22.91
N PHE A 198 -6.04 3.30 -22.28
CA PHE A 198 -5.93 4.72 -21.91
C PHE A 198 -5.98 4.87 -20.38
N SER A 199 -5.13 5.73 -19.81
CA SER A 199 -4.91 5.80 -18.36
C SER A 199 -6.03 6.52 -17.57
N SER A 200 -6.79 7.40 -18.24
CA SER A 200 -7.76 8.28 -17.58
C SER A 200 -8.99 7.55 -17.04
N LEU A 201 -9.39 7.86 -15.80
CA LEU A 201 -10.62 7.39 -15.17
C LEU A 201 -11.92 7.87 -15.85
N GLN A 202 -11.83 8.84 -16.76
CA GLN A 202 -12.96 9.25 -17.61
C GLN A 202 -13.23 8.25 -18.76
N VAL A 203 -12.24 7.41 -19.11
CA VAL A 203 -12.39 6.34 -20.11
C VAL A 203 -12.97 5.10 -19.43
N SER A 204 -14.05 4.53 -19.98
CA SER A 204 -14.66 3.30 -19.44
C SER A 204 -13.76 2.06 -19.64
N ARG A 205 -13.98 1.00 -18.86
CA ARG A 205 -13.15 -0.23 -18.85
C ARG A 205 -13.00 -0.85 -20.23
N TYR A 206 -14.14 -1.00 -20.91
CA TYR A 206 -14.31 -1.09 -22.35
C TYR A 206 -15.17 0.13 -22.72
N HIS A 207 -14.79 0.89 -23.75
CA HIS A 207 -15.35 2.21 -24.06
C HIS A 207 -15.85 2.28 -25.51
N ALA A 208 -15.01 1.88 -26.46
CA ALA A 208 -15.30 1.98 -27.88
C ALA A 208 -14.67 0.82 -28.67
N LEU A 209 -15.23 0.54 -29.85
CA LEU A 209 -14.77 -0.46 -30.81
C LEU A 209 -14.68 0.18 -32.20
N ILE A 210 -13.57 0.00 -32.90
CA ILE A 210 -13.42 0.30 -34.33
C ILE A 210 -13.32 -1.01 -35.11
N ASP A 211 -14.17 -1.16 -36.13
CA ASP A 211 -14.15 -2.28 -37.06
C ASP A 211 -14.73 -1.84 -38.41
N LEU A 212 -14.90 -2.77 -39.35
CA LEU A 212 -15.65 -2.54 -40.58
C LEU A 212 -17.12 -2.19 -40.28
N ALA A 213 -17.65 -1.19 -40.99
CA ALA A 213 -19.02 -0.73 -40.83
C ALA A 213 -20.10 -1.83 -41.03
N ALA A 214 -19.78 -2.86 -41.82
CA ALA A 214 -20.61 -4.04 -42.00
C ALA A 214 -20.72 -4.90 -40.73
N ASN A 215 -19.61 -5.08 -39.99
CA ASN A 215 -19.57 -5.88 -38.76
C ASN A 215 -20.28 -5.18 -37.61
N LEU A 216 -20.27 -3.84 -37.60
CA LEU A 216 -20.99 -3.02 -36.61
C LEU A 216 -22.47 -2.80 -36.95
N ASN A 217 -23.02 -3.51 -37.95
CA ASN A 217 -24.43 -3.48 -38.36
C ASN A 217 -25.00 -2.07 -38.61
N LEU A 218 -24.18 -1.15 -39.12
CA LEU A 218 -24.58 0.24 -39.36
C LEU A 218 -25.57 0.35 -40.55
N PRO A 219 -26.68 1.10 -40.41
CA PRO A 219 -27.58 1.41 -41.53
C PRO A 219 -26.84 2.11 -42.68
N GLY A 220 -27.08 1.66 -43.92
CA GLY A 220 -26.39 2.19 -45.11
C GLY A 220 -25.02 1.56 -45.41
N SER A 221 -24.61 0.51 -44.70
CA SER A 221 -23.37 -0.24 -44.98
C SER A 221 -23.43 -1.13 -46.22
N GLY A 222 -24.63 -1.50 -46.70
CA GLY A 222 -24.82 -2.29 -47.92
C GLY A 222 -24.87 -1.44 -49.19
N GLY A 223 -23.76 -1.31 -49.91
CA GLY A 223 -23.75 -0.60 -51.19
C GLY A 223 -22.43 -0.56 -51.98
N THR A 224 -22.33 -1.43 -52.99
CA THR A 224 -21.38 -1.39 -54.14
C THR A 224 -19.87 -1.50 -53.86
N ALA A 225 -19.13 -1.97 -54.87
CA ALA A 225 -17.69 -2.24 -54.79
C ALA A 225 -16.88 -0.95 -54.56
N GLY A 226 -16.41 -0.77 -53.32
CA GLY A 226 -15.55 0.31 -52.87
C GLY A 226 -14.76 -0.12 -51.64
N SER A 227 -13.75 0.67 -51.25
CA SER A 227 -12.85 0.34 -50.15
C SER A 227 -13.60 0.09 -48.82
N PRO A 228 -13.10 -0.83 -47.96
CA PRO A 228 -13.74 -1.16 -46.70
C PRO A 228 -13.88 0.08 -45.79
N LYS A 229 -15.13 0.50 -45.55
CA LYS A 229 -15.42 1.64 -44.67
C LYS A 229 -15.23 1.27 -43.20
N LEU A 230 -14.45 2.07 -42.51
CA LEU A 230 -14.20 1.93 -41.07
C LEU A 230 -15.30 2.63 -40.28
N ALA A 231 -15.60 2.13 -39.09
CA ALA A 231 -16.59 2.74 -38.21
C ALA A 231 -16.21 2.53 -36.74
N ILE A 232 -16.63 3.47 -35.90
CA ILE A 232 -16.53 3.41 -34.44
C ILE A 232 -17.92 3.16 -33.82
N ALA A 233 -17.99 2.43 -32.72
CA ALA A 233 -19.18 2.26 -31.89
C ALA A 233 -18.85 2.36 -30.39
N ASP A 234 -19.62 3.18 -29.66
CA ASP A 234 -19.58 3.30 -28.21
C ASP A 234 -20.12 2.01 -27.55
N GLN A 235 -19.47 1.57 -26.48
CA GLN A 235 -19.73 0.29 -25.81
C GLN A 235 -20.47 0.50 -24.47
N ASN A 236 -21.47 1.39 -24.48
CA ASN A 236 -22.23 1.86 -23.32
C ASN A 236 -21.31 2.52 -22.27
N SER A 237 -20.51 3.48 -22.72
CA SER A 237 -19.52 4.16 -21.89
C SER A 237 -20.12 5.21 -20.96
N SER A 238 -19.48 5.41 -19.81
CA SER A 238 -19.89 6.38 -18.79
C SER A 238 -19.60 7.84 -19.17
N GLY A 239 -18.65 8.09 -20.09
CA GLY A 239 -18.34 9.43 -20.61
C GLY A 239 -19.04 9.72 -21.94
N GLY A 240 -19.22 8.71 -22.78
CA GLY A 240 -19.57 8.85 -24.19
C GLY A 240 -18.32 8.98 -25.07
N THR A 241 -18.35 8.25 -26.18
CA THR A 241 -17.48 8.46 -27.33
C THR A 241 -17.94 9.69 -28.11
N PHE A 242 -16.99 10.50 -28.59
CA PHE A 242 -17.26 11.63 -29.47
C PHE A 242 -16.40 11.52 -30.73
N VAL A 243 -16.89 12.02 -31.87
CA VAL A 243 -16.11 12.23 -33.10
C VAL A 243 -16.34 13.67 -33.57
N ASN A 244 -15.27 14.41 -33.83
CA ASN A 244 -15.30 15.84 -34.19
C ASN A 244 -16.19 16.67 -33.23
N GLU A 245 -16.01 16.42 -31.92
CA GLU A 245 -16.79 16.96 -30.79
C GLU A 245 -18.30 16.62 -30.74
N GLN A 246 -18.83 15.86 -31.69
CA GLN A 246 -20.21 15.34 -31.62
C GLN A 246 -20.25 14.00 -30.88
N LYS A 247 -21.18 13.83 -29.92
CA LYS A 247 -21.34 12.55 -29.19
C LYS A 247 -22.02 11.51 -30.09
N ILE A 248 -21.45 10.31 -30.17
CA ILE A 248 -21.92 9.23 -31.05
C ILE A 248 -22.39 8.01 -30.24
N THR A 249 -23.23 7.19 -30.88
CA THR A 249 -23.43 5.78 -30.50
C THR A 249 -22.67 4.88 -31.48
N SER A 250 -22.73 5.17 -32.78
CA SER A 250 -21.83 4.64 -33.80
C SER A 250 -21.73 5.59 -34.99
N GLN A 251 -20.60 5.61 -35.69
CA GLN A 251 -20.34 6.48 -36.85
C GLN A 251 -19.30 5.87 -37.79
N ILE A 252 -19.40 6.17 -39.09
CA ILE A 252 -18.31 5.97 -40.06
C ILE A 252 -17.13 6.88 -39.69
N LEU A 253 -15.91 6.35 -39.76
CA LEU A 253 -14.66 7.11 -39.62
C LEU A 253 -14.05 7.40 -41.00
N ASN A 254 -13.46 8.58 -41.12
CA ASN A 254 -12.76 9.08 -42.29
C ASN A 254 -11.31 9.45 -41.92
N HIS A 255 -10.44 9.56 -42.91
CA HIS A 255 -9.11 10.13 -42.70
C HIS A 255 -9.24 11.62 -42.28
N GLY A 256 -8.63 11.99 -41.16
CA GLY A 256 -8.71 13.32 -40.57
C GLY A 256 -9.77 13.51 -39.47
N ASP A 257 -10.59 12.50 -39.17
CA ASP A 257 -11.52 12.56 -38.03
C ASP A 257 -10.77 12.53 -36.69
N VAL A 258 -11.29 13.23 -35.68
CA VAL A 258 -10.75 13.25 -34.30
C VAL A 258 -11.76 12.59 -33.35
N ILE A 259 -11.39 11.46 -32.78
CA ILE A 259 -12.16 10.76 -31.75
C ILE A 259 -11.78 11.34 -30.39
N ARG A 260 -12.75 11.72 -29.55
CA ARG A 260 -12.49 12.13 -28.15
C ARG A 260 -13.06 11.12 -27.15
N LEU A 261 -12.19 10.58 -26.28
CA LEU A 261 -12.50 9.63 -25.21
C LEU A 261 -12.05 10.22 -23.86
N GLY A 262 -12.97 10.83 -23.11
CA GLY A 262 -12.62 11.60 -21.92
C GLY A 262 -11.67 12.77 -22.29
N PRO A 263 -10.45 12.86 -21.72
CA PRO A 263 -9.48 13.90 -22.06
C PRO A 263 -8.64 13.61 -23.31
N TYR A 264 -8.67 12.39 -23.85
CA TYR A 264 -7.86 12.03 -25.02
C TYR A 264 -8.51 12.50 -26.32
N GLN A 265 -7.78 13.23 -27.15
CA GLN A 265 -8.12 13.50 -28.56
C GLN A 265 -7.21 12.63 -29.45
N ILE A 266 -7.84 11.78 -30.28
CA ILE A 266 -7.19 10.75 -31.09
C ILE A 266 -7.48 11.03 -32.56
N ASN A 267 -6.46 11.38 -33.33
CA ASN A 267 -6.56 11.65 -34.76
C ASN A 267 -6.56 10.32 -35.53
N VAL A 268 -7.38 10.25 -36.58
CA VAL A 268 -7.54 9.06 -37.43
C VAL A 268 -6.87 9.27 -38.79
N ALA A 269 -5.95 8.38 -39.15
CA ALA A 269 -5.40 8.28 -40.50
C ALA A 269 -5.69 6.89 -41.09
N ILE A 270 -6.48 6.84 -42.16
CA ILE A 270 -6.80 5.60 -42.88
C ILE A 270 -5.82 5.44 -44.04
N ALA A 271 -5.18 4.27 -44.15
CA ALA A 271 -4.20 3.96 -45.18
C ALA A 271 -4.87 3.45 -46.48
N ALA A 272 -4.30 3.81 -47.63
CA ALA A 272 -4.67 3.26 -48.94
C ALA A 272 -3.69 2.14 -49.35
N GLU A 273 -4.11 1.26 -50.26
CA GLU A 273 -3.45 0.00 -50.57
C GLU A 273 -2.03 0.14 -51.16
N MET A 274 -1.12 -0.75 -50.75
CA MET A 274 0.16 -1.01 -51.43
C MET A 274 0.42 -2.52 -51.53
N ALA A 275 0.92 -2.99 -52.67
CA ALA A 275 0.97 -4.40 -53.04
C ALA A 275 2.27 -5.15 -52.61
N PRO A 276 2.25 -6.50 -52.46
CA PRO A 276 3.34 -7.27 -51.85
C PRO A 276 4.26 -8.06 -52.82
N SER A 277 5.55 -8.18 -52.49
CA SER A 277 6.55 -9.13 -53.05
C SER A 277 7.91 -9.00 -52.30
N ALA A 278 8.71 -10.02 -51.96
CA ALA A 278 8.53 -11.48 -51.84
C ALA A 278 9.72 -12.14 -51.08
N ALA A 279 9.63 -13.46 -50.81
CA ALA A 279 10.72 -14.44 -50.60
C ALA A 279 11.56 -14.48 -49.28
N ASN A 280 11.02 -15.22 -48.29
CA ASN A 280 11.54 -16.45 -47.60
C ASN A 280 12.82 -17.16 -48.18
N PRO A 281 13.52 -18.15 -47.51
CA PRO A 281 12.98 -19.11 -46.52
C PRO A 281 13.86 -19.68 -45.36
N ALA A 282 13.18 -20.40 -44.43
CA ALA A 282 13.66 -21.52 -43.57
C ALA A 282 14.62 -21.19 -42.38
N ILE A 283 14.75 -21.98 -41.29
CA ILE A 283 14.50 -23.42 -41.03
C ILE A 283 13.74 -23.68 -39.68
N ARG A 284 13.06 -24.83 -39.57
CA ARG A 284 12.47 -25.47 -38.34
C ARG A 284 12.86 -26.98 -38.34
N PRO A 285 12.65 -27.82 -37.28
CA PRO A 285 11.59 -27.85 -36.25
C PRO A 285 12.17 -27.85 -34.79
N THR A 286 11.70 -28.46 -33.68
CA THR A 286 10.65 -29.48 -33.37
C THR A 286 10.20 -29.47 -31.89
N ILE A 287 9.01 -30.05 -31.59
CA ILE A 287 8.53 -30.81 -30.39
C ILE A 287 9.16 -30.54 -29.00
N VAL A 288 8.50 -29.88 -28.01
CA VAL A 288 7.54 -30.34 -26.94
C VAL A 288 7.88 -31.64 -26.17
N PRO A 289 7.46 -31.85 -24.89
CA PRO A 289 6.50 -31.13 -24.02
C PRO A 289 7.22 -30.38 -22.84
N SER A 290 6.74 -30.09 -21.61
CA SER A 290 5.60 -30.54 -20.77
C SER A 290 5.19 -29.53 -19.66
N SER A 291 3.97 -29.71 -19.13
CA SER A 291 3.48 -29.40 -17.76
C SER A 291 3.85 -28.07 -17.07
N ALA A 292 2.86 -27.19 -16.91
CA ALA A 292 2.88 -26.06 -15.97
C ALA A 292 2.19 -26.43 -14.63
N SER A 293 2.59 -25.77 -13.55
CA SER A 293 1.87 -25.74 -12.26
C SER A 293 1.66 -24.28 -11.82
N SER A 294 0.52 -23.71 -12.18
CA SER A 294 0.22 -22.29 -11.98
C SER A 294 -0.11 -21.96 -10.53
N ALA A 295 0.74 -21.18 -9.86
CA ALA A 295 0.34 -20.44 -8.66
C ALA A 295 -0.77 -19.43 -9.02
N GLY A 296 -1.81 -19.36 -8.20
CA GLY A 296 -2.98 -18.51 -8.48
C GLY A 296 -2.76 -17.05 -8.08
N ASN A 297 -2.78 -16.14 -9.04
CA ASN A 297 -2.77 -14.70 -8.78
C ASN A 297 -4.09 -14.22 -8.18
N ALA A 298 -4.01 -13.37 -7.14
CA ALA A 298 -5.15 -12.68 -6.57
C ALA A 298 -5.54 -11.43 -7.39
N SER A 299 -6.82 -11.08 -7.40
CA SER A 299 -7.28 -9.79 -7.94
C SER A 299 -6.94 -8.64 -6.98
N PRO A 300 -6.49 -7.47 -7.46
CA PRO A 300 -6.03 -6.39 -6.60
C PRO A 300 -7.17 -5.70 -5.84
N LYS A 301 -6.88 -5.32 -4.58
CA LYS A 301 -7.71 -4.39 -3.82
C LYS A 301 -7.44 -2.95 -4.28
N LEU A 302 -8.42 -2.06 -4.11
CA LEU A 302 -8.11 -0.63 -3.94
C LEU A 302 -7.23 -0.48 -2.70
N THR A 303 -6.03 0.04 -2.87
CA THR A 303 -5.05 0.22 -1.80
C THR A 303 -5.21 1.60 -1.17
N SER A 304 -5.54 1.63 0.13
CA SER A 304 -5.73 2.86 0.93
C SER A 304 -4.40 3.50 1.38
N THR A 305 -3.54 3.69 0.39
CA THR A 305 -2.10 3.89 0.51
C THR A 305 -1.71 4.97 -0.50
N ILE A 306 -1.28 6.15 -0.04
CA ILE A 306 -0.88 7.27 -0.92
C ILE A 306 0.64 7.31 -1.01
N LEU A 307 1.20 7.01 -2.19
CA LEU A 307 2.64 7.02 -2.42
C LEU A 307 3.24 8.42 -2.26
N PHE A 308 4.54 8.47 -1.94
CA PHE A 308 5.31 9.71 -2.03
C PHE A 308 5.80 9.93 -3.46
N ASN A 309 5.47 11.09 -4.04
CA ASN A 309 5.97 11.53 -5.33
C ASN A 309 7.51 11.38 -5.41
N PRO A 310 8.07 10.64 -6.38
CA PRO A 310 9.51 10.40 -6.45
C PRO A 310 10.36 11.65 -6.72
N SER A 311 9.78 12.74 -7.22
CA SER A 311 10.47 13.97 -7.60
C SER A 311 10.37 15.07 -6.53
N THR A 312 9.22 15.20 -5.85
CA THR A 312 9.03 16.21 -4.79
C THR A 312 9.17 15.65 -3.38
N GLY A 313 9.05 14.34 -3.20
CA GLY A 313 9.03 13.67 -1.89
C GLY A 313 7.79 13.95 -1.04
N GLN A 314 6.79 14.67 -1.58
CA GLN A 314 5.49 14.89 -0.96
C GLN A 314 4.56 13.68 -1.18
N PRO A 315 3.55 13.45 -0.34
CA PRO A 315 2.44 12.55 -0.66
C PRO A 315 1.76 12.99 -1.96
N ASP A 316 1.49 12.06 -2.88
CA ASP A 316 0.84 12.36 -4.16
C ASP A 316 -0.53 11.68 -4.26
N PRO A 317 -1.63 12.38 -3.95
CA PRO A 317 -2.97 11.79 -4.01
C PRO A 317 -3.43 11.45 -5.43
N ASN A 318 -2.67 11.83 -6.47
CA ASN A 318 -2.96 11.53 -7.87
C ASN A 318 -2.10 10.39 -8.44
N GLN A 319 -1.11 9.87 -7.71
CA GLN A 319 -0.33 8.70 -8.16
C GLN A 319 -1.07 7.37 -7.89
N PRO A 320 -1.29 6.51 -8.90
CA PRO A 320 -1.81 5.17 -8.68
C PRO A 320 -0.78 4.25 -8.02
N ASN A 321 -1.25 3.31 -7.20
CA ASN A 321 -0.47 2.14 -6.81
C ASN A 321 -0.43 1.12 -7.97
N ALA A 322 0.46 1.34 -8.94
CA ALA A 322 0.74 0.41 -10.02
C ALA A 322 2.24 0.44 -10.39
N PRO A 323 2.84 -0.69 -10.82
CA PRO A 323 4.20 -0.68 -11.37
C PRO A 323 4.21 -0.05 -12.77
N ASP A 324 5.27 0.71 -13.08
CA ASP A 324 5.48 1.39 -14.37
C ASP A 324 5.37 0.41 -15.58
N PRO A 325 4.40 0.57 -16.50
CA PRO A 325 4.41 -0.10 -17.80
C PRO A 325 5.56 0.41 -18.67
N LEU A 326 6.08 -0.43 -19.56
CA LEU A 326 7.30 -0.13 -20.32
C LEU A 326 7.05 0.74 -21.58
N VAL A 327 7.45 2.01 -21.48
CA VAL A 327 8.25 2.78 -22.47
C VAL A 327 7.65 3.09 -23.86
N GLY A 328 7.59 4.39 -24.18
CA GLY A 328 8.24 4.92 -25.40
C GLY A 328 7.43 5.96 -26.20
N ALA A 329 8.04 6.88 -26.97
CA ALA A 329 9.45 7.29 -27.11
C ALA A 329 9.50 8.61 -27.98
N ALA A 330 10.59 9.27 -28.36
CA ALA A 330 12.03 8.97 -28.28
C ALA A 330 12.91 10.25 -28.40
N SER A 331 14.01 10.31 -27.64
CA SER A 331 15.37 10.67 -28.12
C SER A 331 16.35 10.66 -26.93
N SER A 332 17.54 10.06 -26.97
CA SER A 332 18.23 9.30 -28.03
C SER A 332 18.78 7.96 -27.48
N SER A 333 18.94 6.97 -28.37
CA SER A 333 19.75 5.74 -28.20
C SER A 333 19.67 4.96 -26.86
N GLY A 334 18.88 3.88 -26.85
CA GLY A 334 19.27 2.64 -26.17
C GLY A 334 18.52 2.21 -24.90
N SER A 335 17.81 1.08 -25.03
CA SER A 335 17.35 0.17 -23.96
C SER A 335 16.23 0.59 -22.99
N ASN A 336 15.37 -0.39 -22.67
CA ASN A 336 14.60 -0.43 -21.43
C ASN A 336 15.58 -0.50 -20.24
N PHE A 337 15.27 0.21 -19.15
CA PHE A 337 16.08 0.22 -17.94
C PHE A 337 15.19 0.02 -16.69
N PRO A 338 15.51 -0.92 -15.78
CA PRO A 338 16.64 -1.85 -15.82
C PRO A 338 16.61 -2.78 -17.06
N PRO A 339 17.77 -3.19 -17.61
CA PRO A 339 17.83 -3.98 -18.84
C PRO A 339 17.20 -5.37 -18.65
N PRO A 340 16.80 -6.08 -19.72
CA PRO A 340 16.07 -7.35 -19.61
C PRO A 340 16.75 -8.43 -18.74
N SER A 341 18.08 -8.40 -18.57
CA SER A 341 18.80 -9.27 -17.63
C SER A 341 18.34 -9.10 -16.16
N PHE A 342 17.87 -7.91 -15.76
CA PHE A 342 17.26 -7.69 -14.44
C PHE A 342 15.88 -8.37 -14.26
N GLN A 343 15.36 -9.07 -15.27
CA GLN A 343 14.23 -10.00 -15.06
C GLN A 343 14.67 -11.38 -14.56
N ALA A 344 15.97 -11.69 -14.52
CA ALA A 344 16.48 -12.86 -13.82
C ALA A 344 16.49 -12.67 -12.28
N GLN A 345 16.76 -13.75 -11.55
CA GLN A 345 17.12 -13.71 -10.12
C GLN A 345 18.60 -13.36 -9.89
N GLN A 346 19.45 -13.50 -10.90
CA GLN A 346 20.88 -13.23 -10.83
C GLN A 346 21.37 -12.60 -12.14
N VAL A 347 22.24 -11.60 -12.07
CA VAL A 347 22.81 -10.91 -13.24
C VAL A 347 24.33 -11.10 -13.29
N ALA A 348 24.94 -11.12 -14.48
CA ALA A 348 26.40 -11.06 -14.56
C ALA A 348 26.87 -9.61 -14.38
N VAL A 349 27.94 -9.38 -13.62
CA VAL A 349 28.52 -8.03 -13.49
C VAL A 349 29.02 -7.51 -14.85
N GLN A 350 29.49 -8.41 -15.71
CA GLN A 350 29.89 -8.14 -17.08
C GLN A 350 28.74 -7.54 -17.91
N ASP A 351 27.50 -8.03 -17.74
CA ASP A 351 26.32 -7.50 -18.43
C ASP A 351 26.04 -6.04 -18.04
N LEU A 352 26.32 -5.66 -16.79
CA LEU A 352 26.14 -4.30 -16.29
C LEU A 352 27.07 -3.33 -17.03
N HIS A 353 28.35 -3.69 -17.15
CA HIS A 353 29.33 -2.90 -17.91
C HIS A 353 29.04 -2.91 -19.41
N ALA A 354 28.53 -4.01 -19.97
CA ALA A 354 28.18 -4.13 -21.38
C ALA A 354 27.03 -3.20 -21.81
N THR A 355 26.25 -2.63 -20.88
CA THR A 355 25.25 -1.60 -21.20
C THR A 355 25.84 -0.25 -21.62
N GLY A 356 27.12 0.00 -21.34
CA GLY A 356 27.76 1.31 -21.50
C GLY A 356 27.31 2.39 -20.49
N LEU A 357 26.39 2.06 -19.57
CA LEU A 357 25.98 2.97 -18.50
C LEU A 357 27.04 3.02 -17.37
N PRO A 358 27.09 4.10 -16.57
CA PRO A 358 27.99 4.15 -15.42
C PRO A 358 27.74 3.01 -14.42
N VAL A 359 28.79 2.26 -14.10
CA VAL A 359 28.77 1.23 -13.04
C VAL A 359 29.77 1.65 -11.96
N SER A 360 29.28 1.90 -10.76
CA SER A 360 30.11 2.15 -9.57
C SER A 360 30.31 0.85 -8.77
N GLU A 361 31.48 0.64 -8.18
CA GLU A 361 31.71 -0.46 -7.24
C GLU A 361 32.02 0.05 -5.83
N THR A 362 31.46 -0.61 -4.82
CA THR A 362 31.67 -0.29 -3.40
C THR A 362 31.68 -1.54 -2.52
N VAL A 363 32.08 -1.44 -1.26
CA VAL A 363 32.01 -2.57 -0.31
C VAL A 363 30.66 -2.57 0.42
N TYR A 364 30.22 -1.40 0.91
CA TYR A 364 29.01 -1.23 1.69
C TYR A 364 28.01 -0.33 0.95
N GLY A 365 26.96 -0.92 0.38
CA GLY A 365 25.84 -0.18 -0.20
C GLY A 365 24.69 -0.01 0.80
N THR A 366 24.00 1.13 0.78
CA THR A 366 22.73 1.27 1.49
C THR A 366 21.70 2.04 0.66
N VAL A 367 20.44 1.62 0.72
CA VAL A 367 19.33 2.14 -0.09
C VAL A 367 18.28 2.78 0.80
N GLY A 368 17.93 4.03 0.46
CA GLY A 368 17.01 4.89 1.18
C GLY A 368 17.63 6.25 1.50
N ALA A 369 18.92 6.26 1.89
CA ALA A 369 19.71 7.43 2.32
C ALA A 369 19.12 8.25 3.50
N GLY A 370 18.01 7.82 4.09
CA GLY A 370 17.44 8.42 5.29
C GLY A 370 18.19 8.02 6.57
N LEU A 371 17.63 8.41 7.72
CA LEU A 371 18.19 8.18 9.06
C LEU A 371 18.79 6.78 9.28
N GLY A 372 18.13 5.70 8.85
CA GLY A 372 18.67 4.34 9.00
C GLY A 372 19.94 4.07 8.18
N SER A 373 19.99 4.55 6.94
CA SER A 373 21.21 4.50 6.11
C SER A 373 22.34 5.34 6.69
N TYR A 374 22.01 6.52 7.21
CA TYR A 374 22.96 7.45 7.82
C TYR A 374 23.53 6.92 9.15
N ILE A 375 22.70 6.37 10.04
CA ILE A 375 23.17 5.78 11.31
C ILE A 375 24.09 4.57 11.02
N LEU A 376 23.75 3.70 10.06
CA LEU A 376 24.68 2.63 9.67
C LEU A 376 25.99 3.18 9.09
N ALA A 377 25.94 4.26 8.30
CA ALA A 377 27.14 4.88 7.75
C ALA A 377 28.05 5.47 8.84
N ASP A 378 27.51 6.13 9.87
CA ASP A 378 28.29 6.57 11.05
C ASP A 378 28.93 5.38 11.77
N TYR A 379 28.15 4.34 12.09
CA TYR A 379 28.66 3.12 12.72
C TYR A 379 29.80 2.47 11.92
N LEU A 380 29.68 2.37 10.59
CA LEU A 380 30.74 1.87 9.71
C LEU A 380 31.99 2.78 9.73
N ARG A 381 31.82 4.11 9.68
CA ARG A 381 32.92 5.09 9.75
C ARG A 381 33.63 5.04 11.10
N ILE A 382 32.91 5.02 12.21
CA ILE A 382 33.45 4.85 13.57
C ILE A 382 34.22 3.52 13.69
N SER A 383 33.72 2.45 13.09
CA SER A 383 34.40 1.14 13.02
C SER A 383 35.54 1.06 11.98
N GLY A 384 35.92 2.19 11.37
CA GLY A 384 37.15 2.33 10.58
C GLY A 384 37.01 2.06 9.08
N VAL A 385 35.79 1.95 8.55
CA VAL A 385 35.56 1.87 7.10
C VAL A 385 35.75 3.26 6.48
N PRO A 386 36.61 3.45 5.45
CA PRO A 386 36.76 4.73 4.77
C PRO A 386 35.48 5.17 4.06
N ALA A 387 35.18 6.48 4.05
CA ALA A 387 33.96 7.02 3.42
C ALA A 387 33.75 6.55 1.96
N HIS A 388 34.81 6.51 1.15
CA HIS A 388 34.77 6.06 -0.25
C HIS A 388 34.50 4.54 -0.44
N LYS A 389 34.33 3.77 0.65
CA LYS A 389 33.91 2.36 0.64
C LYS A 389 32.43 2.17 1.05
N ILE A 390 31.71 3.26 1.29
CA ILE A 390 30.30 3.30 1.67
C ILE A 390 29.55 4.12 0.61
N MET A 391 28.39 3.66 0.15
CA MET A 391 27.55 4.36 -0.83
C MET A 391 26.08 4.29 -0.40
N ALA A 392 25.50 5.44 -0.07
CA ALA A 392 24.11 5.62 0.32
C ALA A 392 23.30 6.24 -0.83
N ILE A 393 22.39 5.47 -1.43
CA ILE A 393 21.59 5.89 -2.58
C ILE A 393 20.19 6.30 -2.10
N GLY A 394 19.76 7.52 -2.44
CA GLY A 394 18.39 7.99 -2.14
C GLY A 394 18.07 9.37 -2.70
N LEU A 395 16.86 9.85 -2.42
CA LEU A 395 16.28 11.04 -3.08
C LEU A 395 16.68 12.37 -2.44
N GLU A 396 17.05 12.38 -1.16
CA GLU A 396 17.25 13.58 -0.34
C GLU A 396 18.71 13.63 0.18
N PRO A 397 19.43 14.76 0.08
CA PRO A 397 20.82 14.85 0.54
C PRO A 397 20.95 14.88 2.07
N ASN A 398 20.04 15.55 2.77
CA ASN A 398 20.04 15.59 4.22
C ASN A 398 19.30 14.34 4.75
N PRO A 399 19.93 13.48 5.58
CA PRO A 399 19.39 12.16 5.90
C PRO A 399 18.12 12.21 6.77
N TYR A 400 17.82 13.35 7.38
CA TYR A 400 16.59 13.60 8.12
C TYR A 400 15.49 14.29 7.30
N ALA A 401 15.72 14.72 6.05
CA ALA A 401 14.82 15.62 5.32
C ALA A 401 13.36 15.12 5.23
N ARG A 402 13.15 13.86 4.84
CA ARG A 402 11.80 13.26 4.83
C ARG A 402 11.16 13.23 6.22
N TYR A 403 11.93 12.93 7.26
CA TYR A 403 11.44 12.91 8.64
C TYR A 403 11.11 14.31 9.17
N GLN A 404 11.94 15.32 8.88
CA GLN A 404 11.67 16.73 9.19
C GLN A 404 10.39 17.24 8.51
N ARG A 405 10.18 16.91 7.23
CA ARG A 405 8.92 17.22 6.52
C ARG A 405 7.72 16.53 7.18
N LEU A 406 7.83 15.25 7.55
CA LEU A 406 6.76 14.56 8.26
C LEU A 406 6.47 15.19 9.64
N CYS A 407 7.50 15.63 10.38
CA CYS A 407 7.34 16.40 11.62
C CYS A 407 6.60 17.72 11.38
N LEU A 408 7.03 18.52 10.40
CA LEU A 408 6.40 19.80 10.05
C LEU A 408 4.92 19.62 9.69
N ASN A 409 4.62 18.69 8.78
CA ASN A 409 3.25 18.39 8.36
C ASN A 409 2.39 17.94 9.56
N SER A 410 2.92 17.08 10.43
CA SER A 410 2.30 16.68 11.70
C SER A 410 2.33 17.75 12.81
N GLN A 411 2.53 19.02 12.46
CA GLN A 411 2.49 20.18 13.34
C GLN A 411 3.54 20.17 14.46
N ILE A 412 4.70 19.52 14.22
CA ILE A 412 5.88 19.49 15.11
C ILE A 412 6.99 20.38 14.48
N PRO A 413 6.94 21.72 14.65
CA PRO A 413 8.00 22.63 14.20
C PRO A 413 9.32 22.45 14.98
N PRO A 414 10.46 23.01 14.50
CA PRO A 414 11.78 22.78 15.10
C PRO A 414 11.92 23.10 16.60
N HIS A 415 11.10 23.99 17.16
CA HIS A 415 11.14 24.33 18.59
C HIS A 415 10.40 23.32 19.49
N GLU A 416 9.54 22.48 18.91
CA GLU A 416 8.76 21.45 19.60
C GLU A 416 9.57 20.17 19.88
N ARG A 417 9.05 19.34 20.77
CA ARG A 417 9.73 18.13 21.24
C ARG A 417 9.27 16.85 20.52
N LEU A 418 10.26 16.09 20.06
CA LEU A 418 10.08 14.75 19.48
C LEU A 418 9.94 13.70 20.59
N ARG A 419 9.08 12.71 20.42
CA ARG A 419 8.95 11.56 21.33
C ARG A 419 10.13 10.58 21.16
N SER A 420 11.31 11.00 21.60
CA SER A 420 12.52 10.17 21.71
C SER A 420 13.10 10.31 23.12
N ASN A 421 13.84 9.30 23.58
CA ASN A 421 14.57 9.37 24.85
C ASN A 421 15.79 10.31 24.72
N SER A 422 16.29 10.80 25.86
CA SER A 422 17.43 11.73 25.94
C SER A 422 18.73 11.16 25.37
N ASP A 423 18.97 9.86 25.59
CA ASP A 423 20.16 9.11 25.13
C ASP A 423 20.10 8.71 23.65
N SER A 424 18.92 8.71 23.04
CA SER A 424 18.66 8.11 21.74
C SER A 424 19.00 9.10 20.63
N CYS A 425 20.31 9.26 20.40
CA CYS A 425 20.93 10.27 19.56
C CYS A 425 21.42 9.67 18.21
N PRO A 426 20.74 9.90 17.08
CA PRO A 426 21.25 9.52 15.74
C PRO A 426 22.62 10.11 15.38
N ASP A 427 23.06 11.16 16.07
CA ASP A 427 24.37 11.79 15.91
C ASP A 427 25.46 11.24 16.87
N ASN A 428 25.14 10.33 17.78
CA ASN A 428 26.05 9.88 18.82
C ASN A 428 25.77 8.43 19.24
N LEU A 429 26.58 7.52 18.67
CA LEU A 429 26.68 6.09 19.01
C LEU A 429 26.59 5.77 20.51
N TRP A 430 27.20 6.60 21.37
CA TRP A 430 27.35 6.35 22.81
C TRP A 430 26.16 6.87 23.64
N GLY A 431 25.24 7.64 23.03
CA GLY A 431 24.15 8.34 23.72
C GLY A 431 24.60 9.39 24.75
N TRP A 432 25.90 9.65 24.86
CA TRP A 432 26.52 10.51 25.86
C TRP A 432 27.54 11.48 25.24
N PRO A 433 27.46 12.81 25.50
CA PRO A 433 26.42 13.50 26.25
C PRO A 433 25.03 13.42 25.59
N SER A 434 24.02 13.14 26.40
CA SER A 434 22.62 13.01 25.99
C SER A 434 21.98 14.37 25.66
N TYR A 435 20.86 14.39 24.93
CA TYR A 435 20.20 15.64 24.54
C TYR A 435 19.83 16.53 25.72
N ALA A 436 19.39 15.98 26.86
CA ALA A 436 19.10 16.76 28.06
C ALA A 436 20.35 17.41 28.66
N LEU A 437 21.51 16.72 28.68
CA LEU A 437 22.76 17.32 29.13
C LEU A 437 23.19 18.44 28.17
N ARG A 438 23.02 18.26 26.86
CA ARG A 438 23.31 19.29 25.86
C ARG A 438 22.41 20.52 26.02
N GLU A 439 21.10 20.34 26.18
CA GLU A 439 20.17 21.47 26.41
C GLU A 439 20.44 22.15 27.77
N ALA A 440 20.75 21.37 28.82
CA ALA A 440 21.13 21.91 30.12
C ALA A 440 22.42 22.72 30.09
N TRP A 441 23.49 22.21 29.46
CA TRP A 441 24.76 22.94 29.31
C TRP A 441 24.58 24.24 28.51
N HIS A 442 23.81 24.18 27.42
CA HIS A 442 23.49 25.33 26.58
C HIS A 442 22.69 26.41 27.34
N ASP A 443 21.64 26.03 28.05
CA ASP A 443 20.80 26.98 28.80
C ASP A 443 21.49 27.48 30.09
N PHE A 444 22.34 26.67 30.72
CA PHE A 444 23.23 27.12 31.81
C PHE A 444 24.21 28.19 31.34
N GLY A 445 24.87 27.98 30.19
CA GLY A 445 25.75 28.97 29.55
C GLY A 445 25.02 30.25 29.10
N LYS A 446 23.69 30.22 29.01
CA LYS A 446 22.81 31.38 28.78
C LYS A 446 22.18 31.95 30.06
N GLY A 447 22.68 31.57 31.23
CA GLY A 447 22.24 32.08 32.54
C GLY A 447 20.90 31.50 33.04
N LYS A 448 20.26 30.59 32.31
CA LYS A 448 18.96 30.00 32.68
C LYS A 448 19.13 28.82 33.66
N VAL A 449 19.83 29.06 34.76
CA VAL A 449 20.28 28.02 35.71
C VAL A 449 19.14 27.11 36.18
N THR A 450 17.97 27.66 36.52
CA THR A 450 16.78 26.90 36.93
C THR A 450 16.28 25.94 35.84
N GLN A 451 16.35 26.36 34.57
CA GLN A 451 15.90 25.54 33.44
C GLN A 451 16.94 24.44 33.11
N ALA A 452 18.23 24.72 33.25
CA ALA A 452 19.26 23.68 33.16
C ALA A 452 19.07 22.58 34.21
N TRP A 453 18.88 22.97 35.48
CA TRP A 453 18.58 22.02 36.56
C TRP A 453 17.29 21.23 36.33
N ARG A 454 16.23 21.86 35.78
CA ARG A 454 14.98 21.18 35.47
C ARG A 454 15.18 20.03 34.47
N TYR A 455 16.03 20.17 33.44
CA TYR A 455 16.30 19.08 32.50
C TYR A 455 17.08 17.93 33.14
N LEU A 456 18.05 18.24 34.00
CA LEU A 456 18.84 17.23 34.71
C LEU A 456 17.99 16.46 35.73
N TRP A 457 17.16 17.17 36.50
CA TRP A 457 16.16 16.54 37.38
C TRP A 457 15.19 15.68 36.58
N GLN A 458 14.68 16.16 35.44
CA GLN A 458 13.73 15.42 34.62
C GLN A 458 14.27 14.06 34.15
N VAL A 459 15.54 13.98 33.74
CA VAL A 459 16.18 12.70 33.34
C VAL A 459 16.50 11.81 34.55
N PHE A 460 16.70 12.38 35.73
CA PHE A 460 16.92 11.61 36.98
C PHE A 460 15.60 11.06 37.56
N ALA A 461 14.50 11.79 37.40
CA ALA A 461 13.20 11.52 38.02
C ALA A 461 12.19 10.79 37.12
N GLU A 462 12.46 10.67 35.81
CA GLU A 462 11.55 9.99 34.88
C GLU A 462 11.47 8.46 35.07
N PRO A 463 10.32 7.84 34.75
CA PRO A 463 9.00 8.44 34.54
C PRO A 463 8.20 8.61 35.85
N THR A 464 8.78 8.22 36.99
CA THR A 464 8.05 8.02 38.26
C THR A 464 7.73 9.32 39.00
N PHE A 465 8.65 10.30 38.95
CA PHE A 465 8.55 11.58 39.67
C PHE A 465 8.61 12.79 38.74
N SER A 466 8.71 12.58 37.42
CA SER A 466 8.55 13.60 36.39
C SER A 466 8.20 12.99 35.04
N GLU A 467 7.58 13.79 34.16
CA GLU A 467 7.43 13.50 32.73
C GLU A 467 8.78 13.11 32.09
N THR A 468 8.78 12.18 31.14
CA THR A 468 10.00 11.81 30.40
C THR A 468 10.56 12.97 29.59
N TYR A 469 11.88 13.13 29.61
CA TYR A 469 12.57 14.11 28.78
C TYR A 469 12.46 13.73 27.29
N THR A 470 12.17 14.72 26.46
CA THR A 470 12.03 14.59 25.00
C THR A 470 12.87 15.68 24.30
N PRO A 471 13.71 15.37 23.29
CA PRO A 471 14.56 16.38 22.65
C PRO A 471 13.77 17.28 21.70
N ARG A 472 14.21 18.53 21.49
CA ARG A 472 13.64 19.42 20.47
C ARG A 472 14.02 18.95 19.07
N ALA A 473 13.09 19.05 18.11
CA ALA A 473 13.31 18.62 16.74
C ALA A 473 14.51 19.34 16.08
N GLY A 474 14.61 20.66 16.24
CA GLY A 474 15.75 21.46 15.75
C GLY A 474 17.08 20.98 16.30
N ASN A 475 17.19 20.81 17.64
CA ASN A 475 18.42 20.33 18.29
C ASN A 475 18.89 18.95 17.78
N VAL A 476 17.97 18.10 17.33
CA VAL A 476 18.28 16.79 16.72
C VAL A 476 18.74 16.94 15.28
N PHE A 477 18.12 17.83 14.50
CA PHE A 477 18.55 18.10 13.13
C PHE A 477 19.92 18.77 13.12
N ASP A 478 20.15 19.79 13.96
CA ASP A 478 21.44 20.48 14.12
C ASP A 478 22.58 19.52 14.51
N SER A 479 22.30 18.52 15.36
CA SER A 479 23.31 17.56 15.78
C SER A 479 23.62 16.51 14.71
N ILE A 480 22.62 16.05 13.94
CA ILE A 480 22.84 15.23 12.75
C ILE A 480 23.61 16.03 11.68
N ASP A 481 23.32 17.32 11.52
CA ASP A 481 23.96 18.18 10.52
C ASP A 481 25.45 18.45 10.83
N ARG A 482 25.82 18.47 12.12
CA ARG A 482 27.21 18.43 12.59
C ARG A 482 27.87 17.09 12.27
N GLU A 483 27.18 16.00 12.57
CA GLU A 483 27.74 14.66 12.52
C GLU A 483 27.90 14.13 11.08
N ALA A 484 26.94 14.41 10.20
CA ALA A 484 27.03 14.17 8.76
C ALA A 484 28.31 14.80 8.16
N LYS A 485 28.66 16.02 8.60
CA LYS A 485 29.92 16.69 8.22
C LYS A 485 31.15 15.99 8.83
N ARG A 486 31.06 15.51 10.08
CA ARG A 486 32.16 14.78 10.76
C ARG A 486 32.48 13.44 10.09
N ILE A 487 31.47 12.68 9.66
CA ILE A 487 31.66 11.35 9.03
C ILE A 487 32.04 11.43 7.55
N GLY A 488 31.76 12.56 6.88
CA GLY A 488 31.96 12.74 5.44
C GLY A 488 30.76 12.26 4.61
N TRP A 489 29.54 12.53 5.06
CA TRP A 489 28.29 12.14 4.41
C TRP A 489 28.18 12.68 2.97
N ASP A 490 28.77 13.84 2.70
CA ASP A 490 28.92 14.44 1.36
C ASP A 490 29.62 13.52 0.33
N LYS A 491 30.41 12.55 0.80
CA LYS A 491 31.16 11.57 -0.02
C LYS A 491 30.56 10.16 0.03
N ILE A 492 29.49 9.99 0.82
CA ILE A 492 28.78 8.72 1.02
C ILE A 492 27.41 8.79 0.33
N TYR A 493 26.76 9.95 0.37
CA TYR A 493 25.47 10.19 -0.27
C TYR A 493 25.60 10.31 -1.79
N HIS A 494 24.72 9.60 -2.50
CA HIS A 494 24.50 9.77 -3.93
C HIS A 494 23.00 9.89 -4.20
N TYR A 495 22.62 10.93 -4.97
CA TYR A 495 21.26 11.07 -5.45
C TYR A 495 20.86 9.88 -6.34
N GLY A 496 19.67 9.31 -6.12
CA GLY A 496 19.16 8.26 -6.99
C GLY A 496 17.82 7.65 -6.56
N ARG A 497 16.92 7.45 -7.52
CA ARG A 497 15.75 6.56 -7.38
C ARG A 497 16.18 5.14 -7.73
N VAL A 498 16.38 4.28 -6.72
CA VAL A 498 16.62 2.84 -6.94
C VAL A 498 15.37 2.19 -7.53
N LEU A 499 15.55 1.40 -8.59
CA LEU A 499 14.48 0.75 -9.35
C LEU A 499 14.44 -0.76 -9.13
N ALA A 500 15.60 -1.42 -9.07
CA ALA A 500 15.71 -2.87 -8.89
C ALA A 500 17.05 -3.26 -8.23
N ILE A 501 17.05 -4.39 -7.52
CA ILE A 501 18.22 -4.95 -6.82
C ILE A 501 18.32 -6.44 -7.13
N ARG A 502 19.49 -6.91 -7.58
CA ARG A 502 19.73 -8.32 -7.94
C ARG A 502 20.95 -8.89 -7.27
N LYS A 503 20.93 -10.19 -6.97
CA LYS A 503 22.16 -10.98 -6.75
C LYS A 503 23.00 -10.95 -8.03
N THR A 504 24.32 -10.96 -7.88
CA THR A 504 25.27 -11.07 -9.02
C THR A 504 25.89 -12.46 -9.10
N ASN A 505 26.46 -12.81 -10.25
CA ASN A 505 27.24 -14.03 -10.45
C ASN A 505 28.52 -14.11 -9.59
N ASP A 506 29.04 -12.99 -9.07
CA ASP A 506 30.32 -12.92 -8.34
C ASP A 506 30.19 -12.77 -6.82
N ASN A 507 29.03 -13.12 -6.24
CA ASN A 507 28.74 -13.08 -4.80
C ASN A 507 28.54 -11.66 -4.21
N ARG A 508 28.06 -10.72 -5.03
CA ARG A 508 27.72 -9.32 -4.69
C ARG A 508 26.27 -8.98 -5.03
N TYR A 509 25.87 -7.72 -4.96
CA TYR A 509 24.55 -7.22 -5.34
C TYR A 509 24.65 -6.08 -6.37
N GLY A 510 23.89 -6.17 -7.45
CA GLY A 510 23.75 -5.14 -8.47
C GLY A 510 22.48 -4.32 -8.24
N ILE A 511 22.62 -3.00 -8.17
CA ILE A 511 21.55 -2.04 -7.88
C ILE A 511 21.37 -1.16 -9.13
N ALA A 512 20.20 -1.19 -9.75
CA ALA A 512 19.84 -0.32 -10.87
C ALA A 512 19.13 0.94 -10.35
N TYR A 513 19.58 2.13 -10.74
CA TYR A 513 19.01 3.40 -10.27
C TYR A 513 18.95 4.49 -11.34
N SER A 514 18.00 5.41 -11.18
CA SER A 514 17.79 6.59 -12.03
C SER A 514 18.29 7.85 -11.34
N LEU A 515 18.96 8.71 -12.12
CA LEU A 515 19.45 10.04 -11.76
C LEU A 515 18.51 11.16 -12.25
N GLY A 516 17.36 10.82 -12.82
CA GLY A 516 16.44 11.76 -13.45
C GLY A 516 16.94 12.30 -14.80
N GLY A 517 16.01 12.77 -15.64
CA GLY A 517 16.32 13.28 -16.98
C GLY A 517 16.94 12.22 -17.89
N GLY A 518 16.36 11.01 -17.94
CA GLY A 518 16.87 9.87 -18.73
C GLY A 518 18.14 9.21 -18.19
N ARG A 519 18.94 9.90 -17.36
CA ARG A 519 20.22 9.40 -16.80
C ARG A 519 20.00 8.21 -15.87
N ARG A 520 20.75 7.13 -16.11
CA ARG A 520 20.62 5.81 -15.47
C ARG A 520 22.02 5.28 -15.12
N ALA A 521 22.15 4.52 -14.04
CA ALA A 521 23.42 3.96 -13.59
C ALA A 521 23.24 2.70 -12.72
N PHE A 522 24.34 1.99 -12.48
CA PHE A 522 24.40 0.82 -11.60
C PHE A 522 25.38 1.02 -10.44
N VAL A 523 25.12 0.34 -9.32
CA VAL A 523 26.09 0.13 -8.24
C VAL A 523 26.25 -1.37 -8.00
N VAL A 524 27.47 -1.85 -7.81
CA VAL A 524 27.76 -3.21 -7.34
C VAL A 524 28.37 -3.15 -5.94
N CYS A 525 27.78 -3.87 -4.97
CA CYS A 525 28.24 -3.88 -3.58
C CYS A 525 28.31 -5.29 -2.96
N ASN A 526 29.29 -5.51 -2.07
CA ASN A 526 29.43 -6.78 -1.35
C ASN A 526 28.37 -6.95 -0.25
N TYR A 527 28.12 -5.89 0.52
CA TYR A 527 27.15 -5.87 1.62
C TYR A 527 26.14 -4.77 1.37
N LEU A 528 24.85 -5.08 1.55
CA LEU A 528 23.74 -4.19 1.22
C LEU A 528 22.83 -3.98 2.43
N HIS A 529 22.45 -2.73 2.70
CA HIS A 529 21.52 -2.38 3.76
C HIS A 529 20.30 -1.59 3.24
N LEU A 530 19.09 -2.08 3.52
CA LEU A 530 17.83 -1.49 3.07
C LEU A 530 17.15 -0.75 4.23
N ALA A 531 17.04 0.59 4.12
CA ALA A 531 16.41 1.46 5.12
C ALA A 531 15.50 2.49 4.44
N ILE A 532 14.55 2.00 3.64
CA ILE A 532 13.65 2.81 2.80
C ILE A 532 12.60 3.63 3.58
N GLY A 533 12.42 3.34 4.88
CA GLY A 533 11.40 3.97 5.73
C GLY A 533 9.99 3.47 5.43
N TYR A 534 8.99 4.33 5.64
CA TYR A 534 7.60 4.08 5.23
C TYR A 534 7.47 4.29 3.73
N ALA A 535 6.76 3.40 3.04
CA ALA A 535 6.61 3.44 1.59
C ALA A 535 5.63 4.53 1.13
N ALA A 536 4.64 4.83 1.97
CA ALA A 536 3.48 5.64 1.65
C ALA A 536 2.81 6.21 2.92
N LEU A 537 1.91 7.17 2.73
CA LEU A 537 0.92 7.48 3.75
C LEU A 537 -0.13 6.36 3.81
N LYS A 538 -0.62 6.09 5.01
CA LYS A 538 -1.87 5.37 5.17
C LYS A 538 -3.01 6.37 5.21
N PHE A 539 -4.02 6.16 4.38
CA PHE A 539 -5.27 6.89 4.38
C PHE A 539 -6.39 5.93 4.82
N LEU A 540 -7.53 6.44 5.30
CA LEU A 540 -8.71 5.60 5.51
C LEU A 540 -9.53 5.46 4.23
N ASP A 541 -10.01 4.25 3.94
CA ASP A 541 -10.77 3.89 2.74
C ASP A 541 -11.94 4.85 2.46
N ASP A 542 -12.68 5.25 3.51
CA ASP A 542 -13.82 6.18 3.41
C ASP A 542 -13.40 7.60 3.02
N LEU A 543 -12.23 8.05 3.48
CA LEU A 543 -11.66 9.35 3.15
C LEU A 543 -11.04 9.33 1.75
N GLN A 544 -10.45 8.21 1.33
CA GLN A 544 -9.91 8.02 -0.02
C GLN A 544 -11.05 8.05 -1.04
N ALA A 545 -12.17 7.36 -0.75
CA ALA A 545 -13.38 7.40 -1.55
C ALA A 545 -13.98 8.82 -1.64
N TYR A 546 -14.02 9.58 -0.54
CA TYR A 546 -14.42 10.99 -0.55
C TYR A 546 -13.53 11.82 -1.49
N ARG A 547 -12.21 11.76 -1.33
CA ARG A 547 -11.26 12.50 -2.18
C ARG A 547 -11.40 12.15 -3.66
N ALA A 548 -11.45 10.85 -3.98
CA ALA A 548 -11.56 10.38 -5.36
C ALA A 548 -12.91 10.72 -6.03
N SER A 549 -13.99 10.86 -5.26
CA SER A 549 -15.32 11.21 -5.79
C SER A 549 -15.60 12.72 -5.84
N THR A 550 -14.90 13.53 -5.04
CA THR A 550 -15.15 14.98 -4.92
C THR A 550 -14.05 15.89 -5.45
N GLY A 551 -12.82 15.36 -5.64
CA GLY A 551 -11.62 16.17 -5.91
C GLY A 551 -11.18 17.05 -4.73
N ASP A 552 -11.77 16.89 -3.54
CA ASP A 552 -11.53 17.77 -2.41
C ASP A 552 -10.38 17.29 -1.52
N PHE A 553 -9.18 17.71 -1.88
CA PHE A 553 -7.95 17.48 -1.12
C PHE A 553 -7.70 18.54 -0.03
N ARG A 554 -8.58 19.54 0.14
CA ARG A 554 -8.37 20.68 1.07
C ARG A 554 -9.17 20.52 2.37
N SER A 555 -10.41 20.06 2.29
CA SER A 555 -11.30 19.86 3.45
C SER A 555 -10.99 18.56 4.19
N VAL A 556 -10.51 17.54 3.46
CA VAL A 556 -10.07 16.25 4.01
C VAL A 556 -8.58 16.08 3.74
N VAL A 557 -7.78 15.92 4.81
CA VAL A 557 -6.32 15.86 4.77
C VAL A 557 -5.76 14.75 5.66
N ASN A 558 -4.58 14.24 5.32
CA ASN A 558 -3.77 13.42 6.24
C ASN A 558 -2.86 14.32 7.08
N ALA A 559 -2.61 13.92 8.33
CA ALA A 559 -1.71 14.61 9.23
C ALA A 559 -0.23 14.59 8.81
N TYR A 560 0.13 13.84 7.77
CA TYR A 560 1.46 13.83 7.16
C TYR A 560 1.52 14.56 5.80
N GLU A 561 0.44 15.22 5.38
CA GLU A 561 0.37 16.17 4.26
C GLU A 561 0.52 17.62 4.75
N GLN A 562 0.89 18.55 3.88
CA GLN A 562 0.84 19.98 4.24
C GLN A 562 -0.63 20.42 4.35
N HIS A 563 -1.02 20.95 5.52
CA HIS A 563 -2.42 21.31 5.79
C HIS A 563 -2.58 22.56 6.68
N ASP A 564 -1.60 23.46 6.69
CA ASP A 564 -1.62 24.66 7.53
C ASP A 564 -2.83 25.57 7.23
N HIS A 565 -3.33 25.54 5.99
CA HIS A 565 -4.54 26.25 5.56
C HIS A 565 -5.79 25.88 6.38
N VAL A 566 -5.84 24.66 6.94
CA VAL A 566 -6.93 24.21 7.83
C VAL A 566 -6.97 25.10 9.07
N TYR A 567 -5.82 25.28 9.73
CA TYR A 567 -5.75 26.09 10.95
C TYR A 567 -5.86 27.57 10.66
N GLU A 568 -5.31 28.07 9.54
CA GLU A 568 -5.51 29.46 9.13
C GLU A 568 -6.99 29.79 8.92
N GLU A 569 -7.74 28.91 8.26
CA GLU A 569 -9.15 29.15 7.96
C GLU A 569 -10.03 29.07 9.22
N LEU A 570 -9.75 28.11 10.10
CA LEU A 570 -10.35 28.03 11.43
C LEU A 570 -10.02 29.28 12.29
N GLU A 571 -8.79 29.80 12.20
CA GLU A 571 -8.37 31.04 12.89
C GLU A 571 -9.10 32.28 12.36
N ARG A 572 -9.41 32.34 11.05
CA ARG A 572 -10.23 33.42 10.46
C ARG A 572 -11.70 33.30 10.85
N ASN A 573 -12.30 32.14 10.57
CA ASN A 573 -13.75 31.98 10.42
C ASN A 573 -14.40 31.11 11.50
N GLY A 574 -13.63 30.46 12.38
CA GLY A 574 -14.14 29.45 13.31
C GLY A 574 -14.54 28.17 12.57
N GLY A 575 -15.48 27.41 13.13
CA GLY A 575 -16.02 26.19 12.50
C GLY A 575 -15.57 24.90 13.18
N THR A 576 -15.96 23.76 12.61
CA THR A 576 -15.81 22.43 13.23
C THR A 576 -14.74 21.62 12.49
N ILE A 577 -13.80 21.04 13.25
CA ILE A 577 -12.76 20.13 12.77
C ILE A 577 -12.91 18.75 13.41
N ILE A 578 -12.96 17.70 12.58
CA ILE A 578 -12.86 16.30 13.02
C ILE A 578 -11.39 15.90 13.00
N ILE A 579 -10.92 15.23 14.06
CA ILE A 579 -9.65 14.50 14.04
C ILE A 579 -9.89 13.00 14.23
N ARG A 580 -9.10 12.17 13.54
CA ARG A 580 -9.17 10.71 13.64
C ARG A 580 -7.83 10.11 14.08
N GLY A 581 -7.85 9.24 15.08
CA GLY A 581 -6.66 8.59 15.64
C GLY A 581 -6.21 9.22 16.96
N ARG A 582 -5.56 8.43 17.83
CA ARG A 582 -5.24 8.79 19.23
C ARG A 582 -3.74 8.73 19.58
N GLY A 583 -2.88 8.85 18.56
CA GLY A 583 -1.43 8.81 18.70
C GLY A 583 -0.80 10.19 18.91
N ILE A 584 0.54 10.21 18.98
CA ILE A 584 1.38 11.41 19.16
C ILE A 584 1.01 12.58 18.22
N VAL A 585 0.71 12.28 16.94
CA VAL A 585 0.35 13.29 15.93
C VAL A 585 -1.02 13.91 16.19
N ALA A 586 -2.04 13.11 16.50
CA ALA A 586 -3.35 13.61 16.89
C ALA A 586 -3.26 14.51 18.13
N SER A 587 -2.40 14.17 19.08
CA SER A 587 -2.16 14.97 20.28
C SER A 587 -1.51 16.32 19.97
N ARG A 588 -0.56 16.39 19.02
CA ARG A 588 0.00 17.68 18.58
C ARG A 588 -0.99 18.51 17.76
N ILE A 589 -1.90 17.86 17.02
CA ILE A 589 -3.01 18.54 16.34
C ILE A 589 -3.98 19.15 17.38
N VAL A 590 -4.32 18.43 18.46
CA VAL A 590 -5.11 19.00 19.58
C VAL A 590 -4.43 20.25 20.15
N GLN A 591 -3.11 20.20 20.36
CA GLN A 591 -2.34 21.38 20.76
C GLN A 591 -2.40 22.51 19.72
N ARG A 592 -2.31 22.19 18.42
CA ARG A 592 -2.41 23.18 17.31
C ARG A 592 -3.77 23.85 17.23
N ILE A 593 -4.84 23.11 17.53
CA ILE A 593 -6.21 23.62 17.62
C ILE A 593 -6.39 24.49 18.86
N HIS A 594 -5.80 24.12 20.00
CA HIS A 594 -5.76 24.99 21.18
C HIS A 594 -4.96 26.29 20.93
N GLU A 595 -3.88 26.22 20.16
CA GLU A 595 -3.11 27.39 19.70
C GLU A 595 -3.95 28.27 18.76
N ALA A 596 -4.70 27.69 17.81
CA ALA A 596 -5.64 28.39 16.94
C ALA A 596 -6.79 29.06 17.74
N ARG A 597 -7.32 28.38 18.77
CA ARG A 597 -8.40 28.89 19.63
C ARG A 597 -8.05 30.13 20.42
N LYS A 598 -6.77 30.46 20.59
CA LYS A 598 -6.31 31.74 21.17
C LYS A 598 -6.54 32.93 20.23
N LYS A 599 -6.76 32.69 18.93
CA LYS A 599 -7.17 33.70 17.96
C LYS A 599 -8.69 33.69 17.74
N ASN A 600 -9.32 32.51 17.70
CA ASN A 600 -10.77 32.39 17.48
C ASN A 600 -11.43 31.34 18.40
N SER A 601 -12.26 31.81 19.34
CA SER A 601 -12.95 31.00 20.33
C SER A 601 -14.10 30.14 19.79
N HIS A 602 -14.42 30.22 18.48
CA HIS A 602 -15.51 29.48 17.83
C HIS A 602 -15.05 28.20 17.10
N ILE A 603 -13.78 27.79 17.25
CA ILE A 603 -13.26 26.54 16.64
C ILE A 603 -13.66 25.33 17.50
N MET A 604 -14.56 24.49 16.98
CA MET A 604 -15.04 23.26 17.62
C MET A 604 -14.22 22.05 17.17
N LEU A 605 -13.87 21.15 18.09
CA LEU A 605 -13.12 19.94 17.83
C LEU A 605 -13.95 18.69 18.16
N VAL A 606 -14.13 17.83 17.16
CA VAL A 606 -14.69 16.48 17.32
C VAL A 606 -13.56 15.45 17.18
N HIS A 607 -13.09 14.89 18.29
CA HIS A 607 -12.18 13.75 18.28
C HIS A 607 -13.00 12.46 18.06
N LEU A 608 -12.96 11.96 16.83
CA LEU A 608 -13.68 10.75 16.43
C LEU A 608 -12.79 9.50 16.57
N MET A 609 -13.24 8.56 17.39
CA MET A 609 -12.55 7.30 17.67
C MET A 609 -13.42 6.10 17.26
N ARG A 610 -12.81 5.02 16.76
CA ARG A 610 -13.55 3.78 16.41
C ARG A 610 -14.31 3.13 17.58
N SER A 611 -13.79 3.29 18.80
CA SER A 611 -14.36 2.71 20.02
C SER A 611 -13.82 3.40 21.28
N PRO A 612 -14.56 3.32 22.41
CA PRO A 612 -14.03 3.67 23.72
C PRO A 612 -12.81 2.80 24.06
N LYS A 613 -11.83 3.41 24.71
CA LYS A 613 -10.72 2.73 25.38
C LYS A 613 -10.91 3.00 26.86
N SER A 614 -11.32 2.00 27.63
CA SER A 614 -11.57 2.09 29.08
C SER A 614 -10.41 1.54 29.91
N GLN A 615 -9.55 0.71 29.31
CA GLN A 615 -8.38 0.12 29.94
C GLN A 615 -7.20 0.14 28.99
N GLY A 616 -6.00 0.40 29.54
CA GLY A 616 -4.76 0.35 28.79
C GLY A 616 -4.31 -1.08 28.48
N ASN A 617 -3.43 -1.20 27.49
CA ASN A 617 -2.66 -2.40 27.23
C ASN A 617 -1.88 -2.84 28.48
N LYS A 618 -1.74 -4.16 28.65
CA LYS A 618 -1.30 -4.80 29.89
C LYS A 618 -0.29 -5.90 29.59
N PHE A 619 0.75 -5.99 30.41
CA PHE A 619 1.73 -7.06 30.35
C PHE A 619 2.15 -7.48 31.76
N GLY A 620 1.93 -8.76 32.10
CA GLY A 620 2.06 -9.23 33.48
C GLY A 620 1.18 -8.44 34.44
N THR A 621 1.79 -7.81 35.44
CA THR A 621 1.13 -6.93 36.41
C THR A 621 1.02 -5.47 35.95
N ALA A 622 1.81 -5.03 34.96
CA ALA A 622 1.84 -3.64 34.51
C ALA A 622 0.71 -3.34 33.51
N GLN A 623 -0.02 -2.24 33.70
CA GLN A 623 -1.07 -1.78 32.79
C GLN A 623 -0.89 -0.28 32.51
N ARG A 624 -1.09 0.13 31.25
CA ARG A 624 -0.97 1.54 30.86
C ARG A 624 -2.13 2.38 31.42
N PRO A 625 -1.89 3.60 31.94
CA PRO A 625 -2.96 4.50 32.36
C PRO A 625 -3.78 5.00 31.16
N VAL A 626 -5.08 5.23 31.41
CA VAL A 626 -6.03 5.73 30.42
C VAL A 626 -6.89 6.82 31.02
N GLU A 627 -6.90 7.99 30.39
CA GLU A 627 -7.73 9.15 30.72
C GLU A 627 -8.29 9.72 29.41
N HIS A 628 -9.54 10.18 29.38
CA HIS A 628 -10.21 10.69 28.17
C HIS A 628 -10.07 9.79 26.92
N HIS A 629 -9.96 8.47 27.14
CA HIS A 629 -9.72 7.43 26.14
C HIS A 629 -8.41 7.54 25.35
N TYR A 630 -7.51 8.42 25.76
CA TYR A 630 -6.08 8.32 25.46
C TYR A 630 -5.45 7.24 26.33
N GLU A 631 -4.54 6.47 25.75
CA GLU A 631 -3.66 5.56 26.49
C GLU A 631 -2.29 6.21 26.58
N PHE A 632 -1.83 6.50 27.79
CA PHE A 632 -0.60 7.24 28.03
C PHE A 632 0.58 6.30 28.23
N GLN A 633 1.70 6.67 27.64
CA GLN A 633 2.95 5.93 27.71
C GLN A 633 4.12 6.87 27.39
N PRO A 634 5.23 6.90 28.14
CA PRO A 634 6.37 7.75 27.80
C PRO A 634 6.98 7.42 26.42
N PHE A 635 7.44 6.18 26.24
CA PHE A 635 8.04 5.67 24.99
C PHE A 635 7.00 4.94 24.13
N ASN A 636 7.42 4.28 23.03
CA ASN A 636 6.51 3.45 22.20
C ASN A 636 6.34 2.03 22.77
N TRP A 637 7.35 1.56 23.51
CA TRP A 637 7.42 0.24 24.15
C TRP A 637 7.93 0.40 25.59
N PRO A 638 7.76 -0.59 26.49
CA PRO A 638 8.44 -0.57 27.79
C PRO A 638 9.95 -0.34 27.64
N LYS A 639 10.58 0.47 28.51
CA LYS A 639 12.01 0.82 28.43
C LYS A 639 12.92 -0.41 28.47
N ALA A 640 12.48 -1.52 29.10
CA ALA A 640 13.17 -2.80 29.10
C ALA A 640 13.29 -3.46 27.71
N CYS A 641 12.37 -3.20 26.77
CA CYS A 641 12.43 -3.71 25.39
C CYS A 641 13.60 -3.10 24.59
N TRP A 642 14.24 -2.04 25.11
CA TRP A 642 15.28 -1.29 24.40
C TRP A 642 16.69 -1.82 24.72
N GLY A 643 16.84 -2.76 25.66
CA GLY A 643 18.14 -3.36 25.99
C GLY A 643 18.13 -4.56 26.96
N GLY A 644 17.15 -4.65 27.86
CA GLY A 644 17.07 -5.67 28.91
C GLY A 644 16.19 -6.89 28.55
N ASP A 645 15.57 -7.49 29.57
CA ASP A 645 14.95 -8.82 29.50
C ASP A 645 13.91 -8.97 28.37
N LEU A 646 13.11 -7.93 28.11
CA LEU A 646 12.08 -7.96 27.07
C LEU A 646 12.67 -7.96 25.65
N ARG A 647 13.90 -7.47 25.46
CA ARG A 647 14.66 -7.65 24.21
C ARG A 647 15.07 -9.12 24.04
N VAL A 648 15.64 -9.72 25.08
CA VAL A 648 16.05 -11.14 25.09
C VAL A 648 14.84 -12.07 24.86
N LEU A 649 13.68 -11.70 25.40
CA LEU A 649 12.41 -12.39 25.18
C LEU A 649 11.97 -12.34 23.71
N LEU A 650 12.08 -11.21 22.99
CA LEU A 650 11.82 -11.18 21.54
C LEU A 650 12.88 -11.93 20.74
N GLU A 651 14.17 -11.77 21.06
CA GLU A 651 15.27 -12.44 20.38
C GLU A 651 15.15 -13.96 20.43
N SER A 652 14.55 -14.52 21.50
CA SER A 652 14.31 -15.96 21.69
C SER A 652 12.90 -16.45 21.31
N ALA A 653 11.89 -15.58 21.22
CA ALA A 653 10.52 -15.95 20.86
C ALA A 653 10.35 -16.31 19.36
N SER A 654 9.39 -17.18 19.08
CA SER A 654 8.96 -17.50 17.70
C SER A 654 8.20 -16.34 17.04
N ALA A 655 8.00 -16.39 15.72
CA ALA A 655 7.39 -15.29 14.97
C ALA A 655 5.94 -14.95 15.39
N GLU A 656 5.14 -15.95 15.81
CA GLU A 656 3.80 -15.72 16.36
C GLU A 656 3.86 -15.19 17.81
N GLN A 657 4.73 -15.76 18.66
CA GLN A 657 4.95 -15.26 20.03
C GLN A 657 5.45 -13.80 20.04
N ARG A 658 6.31 -13.41 19.09
CA ARG A 658 6.74 -12.01 18.90
C ARG A 658 5.54 -11.10 18.63
N LYS A 659 4.62 -11.52 17.75
CA LYS A 659 3.37 -10.80 17.45
C LYS A 659 2.42 -10.73 18.65
N GLU A 660 2.29 -11.79 19.44
CA GLU A 660 1.50 -11.81 20.68
C GLU A 660 2.08 -10.82 21.72
N LEU A 661 3.38 -10.89 22.00
CA LEU A 661 4.08 -9.97 22.91
C LEU A 661 3.93 -8.51 22.47
N ILE A 662 4.11 -8.23 21.18
CA ILE A 662 3.96 -6.89 20.59
C ILE A 662 2.50 -6.40 20.66
N ALA A 663 1.51 -7.30 20.55
CA ALA A 663 0.10 -6.96 20.71
C ALA A 663 -0.27 -6.66 22.18
N ASP A 664 0.19 -7.48 23.14
CA ASP A 664 -0.01 -7.29 24.58
C ASP A 664 0.63 -5.98 25.07
N TRP A 665 1.92 -5.80 24.77
CA TRP A 665 2.67 -4.60 25.15
C TRP A 665 2.04 -3.33 24.59
N GLY A 666 1.47 -3.40 23.38
CA GLY A 666 0.77 -2.31 22.70
C GLY A 666 1.68 -1.37 21.91
N GLY A 667 1.24 -0.89 20.75
CA GLY A 667 2.02 0.04 19.94
C GLY A 667 2.05 1.49 20.47
N THR A 668 2.60 2.38 19.65
CA THR A 668 2.74 3.82 19.89
C THR A 668 1.40 4.53 20.12
N THR A 669 1.18 5.06 21.33
CA THR A 669 -0.03 5.84 21.68
C THR A 669 0.29 7.32 21.94
N THR A 670 -0.16 7.90 23.05
CA THR A 670 0.07 9.30 23.42
C THR A 670 1.15 9.40 24.50
N ALA A 671 2.00 10.44 24.40
CA ALA A 671 3.01 10.71 25.41
C ALA A 671 2.36 11.27 26.69
N ASP A 672 2.81 10.82 27.87
CA ASP A 672 2.33 11.38 29.14
C ASP A 672 2.94 12.77 29.35
N ARG A 673 2.09 13.80 29.20
CA ARG A 673 2.42 15.23 29.17
C ARG A 673 1.30 16.01 29.84
N GLY A 674 1.58 16.68 30.95
CA GLY A 674 0.61 17.44 31.73
C GLY A 674 0.01 18.62 30.97
N ASP A 675 0.77 19.24 30.06
CA ASP A 675 0.25 20.33 29.22
C ASP A 675 -0.80 19.85 28.21
N TRP A 676 -0.57 18.69 27.58
CA TRP A 676 -1.55 18.04 26.70
C TRP A 676 -2.79 17.56 27.46
N LYS A 677 -2.62 17.00 28.66
CA LYS A 677 -3.74 16.56 29.52
C LYS A 677 -4.61 17.75 29.91
N MET A 678 -3.99 18.83 30.41
CA MET A 678 -4.66 20.09 30.74
C MET A 678 -5.42 20.71 29.55
N ILE A 679 -4.87 20.65 28.33
CA ILE A 679 -5.57 21.13 27.12
C ILE A 679 -6.85 20.32 26.85
N VAL A 680 -6.81 18.99 27.03
CA VAL A 680 -7.99 18.11 26.85
C VAL A 680 -9.01 18.33 27.97
N ASP A 681 -8.59 18.36 29.23
CA ASP A 681 -9.45 18.65 30.39
C ASP A 681 -10.20 19.98 30.22
N MET A 682 -9.44 21.05 29.97
CA MET A 682 -9.98 22.40 29.74
C MET A 682 -10.92 22.41 28.52
N GLY A 683 -10.58 21.68 27.46
CA GLY A 683 -11.40 21.63 26.25
C GLY A 683 -12.74 20.94 26.44
N ILE A 684 -12.77 19.86 27.22
CA ILE A 684 -14.00 19.12 27.56
C ILE A 684 -14.86 19.97 28.51
N GLN A 685 -14.26 20.57 29.54
CA GLN A 685 -14.96 21.45 30.50
C GLN A 685 -15.57 22.69 29.82
N GLN A 686 -14.91 23.23 28.80
CA GLN A 686 -15.40 24.36 27.99
C GLN A 686 -16.29 23.94 26.80
N GLY A 687 -16.58 22.64 26.63
CA GLY A 687 -17.47 22.09 25.60
C GLY A 687 -16.96 22.15 24.15
N TRP A 688 -15.84 22.81 23.87
CA TRP A 688 -15.29 22.94 22.52
C TRP A 688 -14.54 21.69 22.05
N TYR A 689 -14.07 20.86 22.98
CA TYR A 689 -13.51 19.54 22.69
C TYR A 689 -14.57 18.48 22.96
N GLN A 690 -14.92 17.69 21.94
CA GLN A 690 -15.93 16.64 22.03
C GLN A 690 -15.39 15.29 21.55
N ILE A 691 -15.55 14.24 22.35
CA ILE A 691 -15.22 12.87 21.97
C ILE A 691 -16.46 12.22 21.33
N ARG A 692 -16.27 11.42 20.27
CA ARG A 692 -17.32 10.59 19.64
C ARG A 692 -16.81 9.19 19.30
N PHE A 693 -17.73 8.22 19.28
CA PHE A 693 -17.41 6.81 19.10
C PHE A 693 -18.23 6.16 17.99
N GLY A 694 -17.58 5.77 16.91
CA GLY A 694 -18.23 4.97 15.88
C GLY A 694 -17.27 4.49 14.80
N THR A 695 -17.69 3.44 14.09
CA THR A 695 -17.08 3.09 12.81
C THR A 695 -17.63 4.05 11.77
N VAL A 696 -16.76 4.66 10.96
CA VAL A 696 -17.20 5.50 9.83
C VAL A 696 -17.59 4.60 8.67
N GLU A 697 -18.72 4.92 8.04
CA GLU A 697 -19.25 4.16 6.90
C GLU A 697 -18.98 4.86 5.57
N LYS A 698 -19.05 6.19 5.56
CA LYS A 698 -18.72 7.06 4.44
C LYS A 698 -18.49 8.51 4.91
N VAL A 699 -17.82 9.30 4.07
CA VAL A 699 -17.86 10.77 4.15
C VAL A 699 -18.43 11.30 2.83
N GLU A 700 -19.31 12.29 2.92
CA GLU A 700 -19.97 12.94 1.78
C GLU A 700 -19.78 14.46 1.84
N LYS A 701 -19.97 15.15 0.71
CA LYS A 701 -19.88 16.61 0.64
C LYS A 701 -21.27 17.23 0.78
N ALA A 702 -21.43 18.10 1.78
CA ALA A 702 -22.66 18.85 2.01
C ALA A 702 -22.86 19.93 0.93
N ALA A 703 -24.11 20.33 0.73
CA ALA A 703 -24.47 21.40 -0.22
C ALA A 703 -23.87 22.78 0.13
N ASN A 704 -23.49 23.00 1.40
CA ASN A 704 -22.78 24.19 1.87
C ASN A 704 -21.24 24.08 1.73
N GLY A 705 -20.73 23.00 1.14
CA GLY A 705 -19.31 22.74 0.94
C GLY A 705 -18.61 21.96 2.05
N LYS A 706 -19.22 21.79 3.24
CA LYS A 706 -18.65 21.04 4.37
C LYS A 706 -18.60 19.53 4.14
N THR A 707 -17.92 18.82 5.03
CA THR A 707 -17.92 17.35 5.08
C THR A 707 -19.04 16.84 5.99
N ILE A 708 -19.71 15.76 5.59
CA ILE A 708 -20.62 14.98 6.44
C ILE A 708 -19.98 13.62 6.69
N THR A 709 -19.52 13.37 7.92
CA THR A 709 -19.03 12.05 8.34
C THR A 709 -20.19 11.23 8.88
N HIS A 710 -20.45 10.07 8.27
CA HIS A 710 -21.49 9.14 8.71
C HIS A 710 -20.89 8.05 9.57
N ILE A 711 -21.34 7.94 10.83
CA ILE A 711 -20.84 6.96 11.79
C ILE A 711 -21.93 6.00 12.26
N ARG A 712 -21.52 4.77 12.55
CA ARG A 712 -22.33 3.75 13.24
C ARG A 712 -21.76 3.53 14.64
N GLU A 713 -22.53 3.88 15.65
CA GLU A 713 -22.15 3.68 17.06
C GLU A 713 -22.42 2.23 17.49
N ARG A 714 -21.62 1.69 18.42
CA ARG A 714 -21.68 0.26 18.74
C ARG A 714 -22.91 -0.08 19.60
N GLY A 715 -23.89 -0.73 18.98
CA GLY A 715 -25.15 -1.13 19.62
C GLY A 715 -26.35 -0.26 19.24
N ILE A 716 -26.15 0.75 18.39
CA ILE A 716 -27.21 1.60 17.85
C ILE A 716 -27.43 1.23 16.38
N GLN A 717 -28.69 1.04 15.97
CA GLN A 717 -29.04 0.73 14.57
C GLN A 717 -29.10 1.97 13.68
N SER A 718 -29.38 3.15 14.24
CA SER A 718 -29.39 4.42 13.52
C SER A 718 -27.97 4.96 13.28
N GLN A 719 -27.79 5.55 12.10
CA GLN A 719 -26.56 6.16 11.62
C GLN A 719 -26.50 7.63 12.09
N VAL A 720 -25.43 8.02 12.76
CA VAL A 720 -25.22 9.39 13.26
C VAL A 720 -24.41 10.17 12.22
N GLN A 721 -24.79 11.43 11.98
CA GLN A 721 -24.10 12.33 11.07
C GLN A 721 -23.34 13.40 11.87
N ILE A 722 -22.10 13.66 11.47
CA ILE A 722 -21.25 14.72 12.03
C ILE A 722 -20.83 15.63 10.88
N GLU A 723 -21.36 16.86 10.85
CA GLU A 723 -20.97 17.88 9.89
C GLU A 723 -19.73 18.65 10.39
N ALA A 724 -18.74 18.81 9.53
CA ALA A 724 -17.48 19.50 9.85
C ALA A 724 -16.87 20.20 8.63
N ASP A 725 -16.28 21.36 8.86
CA ASP A 725 -15.54 22.13 7.87
C ASP A 725 -14.28 21.37 7.42
N PHE A 726 -13.62 20.65 8.34
CA PHE A 726 -12.38 19.91 8.06
C PHE A 726 -12.33 18.53 8.72
N ILE A 727 -11.61 17.59 8.09
CA ILE A 727 -11.22 16.29 8.66
C ILE A 727 -9.70 16.13 8.54
N VAL A 728 -9.03 15.85 9.66
CA VAL A 728 -7.59 15.49 9.70
C VAL A 728 -7.42 14.03 10.14
N ASP A 729 -6.90 13.20 9.23
CA ASP A 729 -6.57 11.79 9.47
C ASP A 729 -5.16 11.65 10.06
N ALA A 730 -5.07 11.28 11.34
CA ALA A 730 -3.83 10.99 12.04
C ALA A 730 -3.68 9.49 12.36
N THR A 731 -4.23 8.60 11.53
CA THR A 731 -4.21 7.14 11.79
C THR A 731 -2.92 6.41 11.42
N GLY A 732 -1.98 7.05 10.70
CA GLY A 732 -0.59 6.57 10.60
C GLY A 732 0.06 6.65 9.21
N LEU A 733 1.14 5.87 9.04
CA LEU A 733 1.88 5.67 7.79
C LEU A 733 1.82 4.18 7.41
N ASP A 734 2.03 3.84 6.13
CA ASP A 734 2.10 2.45 5.71
C ASP A 734 3.56 1.95 5.65
N ALA A 735 3.79 0.81 6.29
CA ALA A 735 5.05 0.07 6.35
C ALA A 735 4.91 -1.38 5.85
N ASN A 736 3.76 -1.76 5.29
CA ASN A 736 3.58 -3.03 4.60
C ASN A 736 4.62 -3.14 3.49
N VAL A 737 5.31 -4.28 3.40
CA VAL A 737 6.42 -4.43 2.45
C VAL A 737 5.92 -4.39 1.00
N GLU A 738 4.72 -4.92 0.76
CA GLU A 738 3.99 -4.85 -0.52
C GLU A 738 3.71 -3.41 -0.99
N ALA A 739 3.63 -2.43 -0.07
CA ALA A 739 3.40 -1.03 -0.42
C ALA A 739 4.63 -0.34 -1.05
N SER A 740 5.80 -0.98 -1.05
CA SER A 740 6.99 -0.50 -1.75
C SER A 740 7.26 -1.38 -2.99
N PRO A 741 7.15 -0.86 -4.22
CA PRO A 741 7.42 -1.63 -5.43
C PRO A 741 8.81 -2.30 -5.45
N LEU A 742 9.82 -1.67 -4.84
CA LEU A 742 11.17 -2.22 -4.71
C LEU A 742 11.25 -3.39 -3.71
N MET A 743 10.43 -3.38 -2.65
CA MET A 743 10.36 -4.52 -1.73
C MET A 743 9.47 -5.63 -2.28
N ALA A 744 8.37 -5.30 -2.97
CA ALA A 744 7.53 -6.27 -3.68
C ALA A 744 8.35 -7.07 -4.71
N ASP A 745 9.08 -6.39 -5.62
CA ASP A 745 9.99 -7.05 -6.57
C ASP A 745 11.09 -7.89 -5.89
N LEU A 746 11.51 -7.56 -4.66
CA LEU A 746 12.42 -8.43 -3.90
C LEU A 746 11.71 -9.63 -3.26
N VAL A 747 10.53 -9.44 -2.68
CA VAL A 747 9.71 -10.47 -2.02
C VAL A 747 9.26 -11.51 -3.03
N ASP A 748 8.67 -11.08 -4.15
CA ASP A 748 8.15 -11.97 -5.19
C ASP A 748 9.29 -12.76 -5.87
N ARG A 749 10.39 -12.08 -6.21
CA ARG A 749 11.51 -12.66 -6.97
C ARG A 749 12.38 -13.63 -6.19
N TYR A 750 12.50 -13.44 -4.87
CA TYR A 750 13.33 -14.28 -4.01
C TYR A 750 12.52 -15.06 -2.96
N HIS A 751 11.18 -15.04 -3.07
CA HIS A 751 10.23 -15.67 -2.15
C HIS A 751 10.55 -15.38 -0.68
N LEU A 752 10.73 -14.10 -0.36
CA LEU A 752 11.26 -13.70 0.95
C LEU A 752 10.25 -13.98 2.08
N PRO A 753 10.72 -14.52 3.22
CA PRO A 753 9.83 -14.86 4.33
C PRO A 753 9.20 -13.61 4.93
N ILE A 754 7.86 -13.57 4.91
CA ILE A 754 7.05 -12.54 5.54
C ILE A 754 6.61 -13.03 6.92
N ASN A 755 6.80 -12.19 7.94
CA ASN A 755 6.42 -12.49 9.32
C ASN A 755 4.91 -12.27 9.55
N PRO A 756 4.34 -12.77 10.67
CA PRO A 756 2.91 -12.64 10.98
C PRO A 756 2.35 -11.21 11.10
N MET A 757 3.20 -10.18 11.06
CA MET A 757 2.82 -8.76 11.04
C MET A 757 2.92 -8.13 9.63
N GLN A 758 3.07 -8.94 8.57
CA GLN A 758 3.21 -8.49 7.17
C GLN A 758 4.48 -7.64 6.93
N ARG A 759 5.59 -8.05 7.53
CA ARG A 759 6.91 -7.41 7.44
C ARG A 759 7.98 -8.44 7.07
N LEU A 760 9.16 -8.02 6.63
CA LEU A 760 10.24 -8.95 6.31
C LEU A 760 10.70 -9.66 7.60
N ALA A 761 10.80 -10.98 7.56
CA ALA A 761 11.49 -11.74 8.59
C ALA A 761 13.01 -11.51 8.45
N VAL A 762 13.67 -11.24 9.58
CA VAL A 762 15.10 -10.98 9.67
C VAL A 762 15.69 -11.73 10.87
N GLU A 763 16.97 -12.09 10.74
CA GLU A 763 17.77 -12.71 11.80
C GLU A 763 18.05 -11.74 12.96
N ASN A 764 18.59 -12.26 14.07
CA ASN A 764 18.97 -11.45 15.24
C ASN A 764 20.20 -10.52 14.99
N ASP A 765 20.81 -10.54 13.79
CA ASP A 765 21.75 -9.51 13.29
C ASP A 765 21.15 -8.59 12.20
N PHE A 766 19.82 -8.68 11.99
CA PHE A 766 19.03 -8.03 10.94
C PHE A 766 19.33 -8.48 9.49
N GLU A 767 20.02 -9.61 9.28
CA GLU A 767 20.20 -10.20 7.95
C GLU A 767 18.88 -10.78 7.41
N VAL A 768 18.62 -10.61 6.11
CA VAL A 768 17.63 -11.40 5.37
C VAL A 768 18.36 -12.60 4.76
N ALA A 769 18.39 -13.72 5.47
CA ALA A 769 19.19 -14.90 5.11
C ALA A 769 18.90 -15.43 3.68
N ALA A 770 17.65 -15.34 3.21
CA ALA A 770 17.25 -15.73 1.84
C ALA A 770 17.95 -14.88 0.75
N LEU A 771 18.34 -13.63 1.05
CA LEU A 771 19.06 -12.76 0.12
C LEU A 771 20.58 -12.96 0.14
N ARG A 772 21.14 -13.79 1.03
CA ARG A 772 22.58 -14.11 1.05
C ARG A 772 23.08 -14.58 -0.32
N ASN A 773 24.26 -14.12 -0.72
CA ASN A 773 24.88 -14.43 -2.01
C ASN A 773 26.36 -14.76 -1.78
N GLY A 774 26.66 -16.03 -1.48
CA GLY A 774 28.00 -16.47 -1.05
C GLY A 774 28.46 -15.75 0.22
N LYS A 775 29.46 -14.87 0.10
CA LYS A 775 29.93 -13.99 1.19
C LYS A 775 29.14 -12.69 1.33
N GLY A 776 28.40 -12.28 0.29
CA GLY A 776 27.54 -11.12 0.33
C GLY A 776 26.30 -11.37 1.19
N LYS A 777 25.89 -10.33 1.93
CA LYS A 777 24.70 -10.31 2.78
C LYS A 777 23.82 -9.10 2.49
N VAL A 778 22.51 -9.24 2.69
CA VAL A 778 21.55 -8.13 2.76
C VAL A 778 21.00 -7.99 4.17
N TYR A 779 20.97 -6.75 4.65
CA TYR A 779 20.46 -6.34 5.95
C TYR A 779 19.27 -5.37 5.77
N VAL A 780 18.32 -5.35 6.68
CA VAL A 780 17.14 -4.46 6.61
C VAL A 780 16.89 -3.79 7.97
N SER A 781 16.44 -2.54 7.98
CA SER A 781 16.13 -1.81 9.22
C SER A 781 14.92 -0.89 9.09
N GLY A 782 14.41 -0.43 10.23
CA GLY A 782 13.21 0.40 10.29
C GLY A 782 11.91 -0.41 10.36
N ALA A 783 10.78 0.28 10.11
CA ALA A 783 9.43 -0.27 10.20
C ALA A 783 9.18 -1.52 9.32
N ALA A 784 10.01 -1.75 8.29
CA ALA A 784 9.98 -2.94 7.44
C ALA A 784 10.35 -4.27 8.16
N THR A 785 10.85 -4.20 9.41
CA THR A 785 11.28 -5.35 10.24
C THR A 785 10.48 -5.52 11.54
N LEU A 786 9.36 -4.79 11.72
CA LEU A 786 8.50 -4.92 12.90
C LEU A 786 7.94 -6.35 13.00
N GLY A 787 7.93 -6.94 14.20
CA GLY A 787 7.68 -8.39 14.40
C GLY A 787 8.93 -9.27 14.25
N GLY A 788 10.07 -8.68 13.90
CA GLY A 788 11.39 -9.28 13.98
C GLY A 788 11.95 -9.33 15.42
N PRO A 789 13.28 -9.37 15.60
CA PRO A 789 13.92 -9.61 16.90
C PRO A 789 13.86 -8.44 17.89
N TYR A 790 13.29 -7.30 17.50
CA TYR A 790 13.30 -6.06 18.28
C TYR A 790 11.96 -5.32 18.12
N ALA A 791 11.49 -4.67 19.19
CA ALA A 791 10.18 -3.99 19.17
C ALA A 791 10.25 -2.59 18.54
N ALA A 792 11.24 -1.79 18.93
CA ALA A 792 11.27 -0.35 18.68
C ALA A 792 11.95 0.04 17.35
N VAL A 793 11.84 -0.80 16.32
CA VAL A 793 12.63 -0.72 15.07
C VAL A 793 12.46 0.58 14.27
N ASP A 794 11.37 1.31 14.49
CA ASP A 794 11.06 2.60 13.85
C ASP A 794 11.53 3.82 14.66
N SER A 795 12.11 3.62 15.85
CA SER A 795 12.66 4.69 16.71
C SER A 795 14.15 4.96 16.44
N PHE A 796 14.66 6.10 16.92
CA PHE A 796 16.08 6.44 16.83
C PHE A 796 16.98 5.36 17.45
N LEU A 797 16.68 4.88 18.66
CA LEU A 797 17.46 3.78 19.26
C LEU A 797 17.24 2.45 18.52
N GLY A 798 16.08 2.23 17.88
CA GLY A 798 15.87 1.06 17.03
C GLY A 798 16.81 1.01 15.82
N LEU A 799 17.04 2.16 15.18
CA LEU A 799 17.98 2.31 14.07
C LEU A 799 19.44 2.25 14.55
N GLN A 800 19.75 2.78 15.74
CA GLN A 800 21.08 2.62 16.37
C GLN A 800 21.35 1.15 16.75
N TYR A 801 20.37 0.47 17.34
CA TYR A 801 20.46 -0.94 17.71
C TYR A 801 20.63 -1.83 16.47
N SER A 802 19.81 -1.63 15.43
CA SER A 802 19.95 -2.42 14.21
C SER A 802 21.29 -2.14 13.51
N ALA A 803 21.75 -0.89 13.43
CA ALA A 803 23.08 -0.56 12.92
C ALA A 803 24.21 -1.23 13.72
N GLN A 804 24.10 -1.30 15.05
CA GLN A 804 25.04 -2.03 15.90
C GLN A 804 25.09 -3.52 15.54
N ARG A 805 23.91 -4.16 15.50
CA ARG A 805 23.76 -5.59 15.24
C ARG A 805 24.21 -5.98 13.83
N ILE A 806 23.98 -5.11 12.85
CA ILE A 806 24.50 -5.24 11.47
C ILE A 806 26.04 -5.16 11.47
N VAL A 807 26.64 -4.19 12.17
CA VAL A 807 28.10 -4.07 12.26
C VAL A 807 28.74 -5.26 13.00
N ASP A 808 28.14 -5.76 14.07
CA ASP A 808 28.56 -7.00 14.74
C ASP A 808 28.56 -8.18 13.75
N GLY A 809 27.47 -8.33 12.96
CA GLY A 809 27.30 -9.38 11.95
C GLY A 809 28.31 -9.26 10.79
N LEU A 810 28.64 -8.05 10.37
CA LEU A 810 29.66 -7.77 9.35
C LEU A 810 31.09 -8.03 9.87
N VAL A 811 31.37 -7.70 11.13
CA VAL A 811 32.64 -8.05 11.81
C VAL A 811 32.79 -9.57 11.90
N ALA A 812 31.74 -10.28 12.31
CA ALA A 812 31.74 -11.76 12.35
C ALA A 812 31.92 -12.37 10.96
N ALA A 813 31.34 -11.76 9.92
CA ALA A 813 31.54 -12.12 8.51
C ALA A 813 32.92 -11.72 7.94
N LYS A 814 33.79 -11.07 8.72
CA LYS A 814 35.12 -10.56 8.35
C LYS A 814 35.08 -9.59 7.15
N ALA A 815 34.11 -8.68 7.17
CA ALA A 815 33.92 -7.70 6.10
C ALA A 815 35.13 -6.74 5.94
N PRO A 816 35.51 -6.33 4.71
CA PRO A 816 36.73 -5.56 4.47
C PRO A 816 36.76 -4.19 5.15
N ASN A 817 37.93 -3.80 5.65
CA ASN A 817 38.19 -2.51 6.32
C ASN A 817 37.36 -2.23 7.59
N LEU A 818 36.59 -3.18 8.09
CA LEU A 818 35.79 -3.04 9.31
C LEU A 818 36.51 -3.61 10.53
N LYS A 819 36.50 -2.89 11.65
CA LYS A 819 37.11 -3.31 12.93
C LYS A 819 36.04 -3.48 14.00
N TYR A 820 36.20 -4.46 14.88
CA TYR A 820 35.38 -4.55 16.09
C TYR A 820 35.67 -3.36 17.03
N LEU A 821 34.64 -2.65 17.44
CA LEU A 821 34.77 -1.45 18.29
C LEU A 821 34.91 -1.85 19.77
N ASN A 822 36.06 -2.40 20.13
CA ASN A 822 36.42 -2.72 21.52
C ASN A 822 36.45 -1.45 22.40
N GLY A 823 36.48 -1.60 23.73
CA GLY A 823 36.39 -0.48 24.67
C GLY A 823 37.41 0.65 24.45
N PHE A 824 38.66 0.33 24.11
CA PHE A 824 39.69 1.34 23.82
C PHE A 824 39.44 2.06 22.49
N GLY A 825 39.05 1.33 21.44
CA GLY A 825 38.68 1.91 20.15
C GLY A 825 37.43 2.78 20.25
N SER A 826 36.44 2.32 21.00
CA SER A 826 35.20 3.05 21.32
C SER A 826 35.50 4.36 22.04
N PHE A 827 36.31 4.33 23.10
CA PHE A 827 36.72 5.54 23.83
C PHE A 827 37.55 6.51 22.96
N ALA A 828 38.47 6.00 22.14
CA ALA A 828 39.25 6.83 21.22
C ALA A 828 38.38 7.51 20.15
N GLN A 829 37.37 6.81 19.62
CA GLN A 829 36.39 7.38 18.69
C GLN A 829 35.43 8.35 19.38
N TRP A 830 35.04 8.09 20.64
CA TRP A 830 34.25 9.03 21.45
C TRP A 830 35.02 10.34 21.68
N LEU A 831 36.32 10.27 22.02
CA LEU A 831 37.18 11.45 22.14
C LEU A 831 37.27 12.24 20.82
N LYS A 832 37.33 11.57 19.67
CA LYS A 832 37.25 12.24 18.35
C LYS A 832 35.89 12.87 18.12
N TRP A 833 34.80 12.17 18.42
CA TRP A 833 33.44 12.69 18.33
C TRP A 833 33.26 13.95 19.18
N VAL A 834 33.68 13.95 20.46
CA VAL A 834 33.62 15.12 21.35
C VAL A 834 34.38 16.30 20.76
N ASN A 835 35.59 16.06 20.25
CA ASN A 835 36.45 17.07 19.63
C ASN A 835 36.07 17.41 18.17
N ASN A 836 34.92 16.95 17.68
CA ASN A 836 34.43 17.13 16.29
C ASN A 836 35.44 16.71 15.19
N ARG A 837 36.26 15.70 15.46
CA ARG A 837 37.23 15.13 14.51
C ARG A 837 36.61 13.95 13.75
N SER A 838 36.93 13.82 12.47
CA SER A 838 36.47 12.69 11.65
C SER A 838 36.93 11.34 12.24
N PRO A 839 36.16 10.26 12.05
CA PRO A 839 36.70 8.91 12.17
C PRO A 839 37.85 8.68 11.18
N ASP A 840 38.74 7.73 11.47
CA ASP A 840 39.85 7.36 10.56
C ASP A 840 39.35 6.76 9.23
#